data_AF-A0A972UVY5-F1
#
_entry.id   AF-A0A972UVY5-F1
#
_cell.length_a   1.000
_cell.length_b   1.000
_cell.length_c   1.000
_cell.angle_alpha   90.00
_cell.angle_beta   90.00
_cell.angle_gamma   90.00
#
_symmetry.space_group_name_H-M   'P 1'
#
loop_
_entity.id
_entity.type
_entity.pdbx_description
1 polymer ?
#
loop_
_entity_poly.entity_id
_entity_poly.type
_entity_poly.pdbx_seq_one_letter_code
_entity_poly.pdbx_strand_id
1 'polypeptide(L)'
;MKKIKFIFILIIFCICSTQYANAQLLGKWVLPTVYGADEYETYLLSFTETSIESSTLETLAWDIPCEFAAGGYNPNYDLLFYYLGDLFCYGDNSIEWNSLTNQGVIDFKPEFRVINKPGFNEKFFSFYTVIGSNKTSDNHFKYIETHFIDNEPQFSTEYDILPGMPQGVYMAFALTEEFNNERFLYASAQRSTLSSGNILKAGLKKWPVNINGVDTENMEMILEWDDPDYNFVEDDFSSYNLELKVDNNSNTVIAWISSKPISFEKVFMYFESNNQAQTIDLSQLQPGRIAGIEFSGLNDDIIYISCTNHGIIAYDYQNQEIAEYLTSNGEYGKTFLQTAPDGHIYAVSNNGQHLGRINMQTGNFEPGPEVFSFQLGETVSTYRTFNGENYFILPEHHVPHNYLTVELQTEDVCLGATDGSATITVTNGYINYTYTLYKYINNNWELLETVTIENNLYTFNNLSEGDYKYVVIDGHENTTEGFFSIVVGEDLFDVDEFEDIDSYDPAYWNEVNRTYQRGFRIFAGVDVTITNSNLYFGKYARIVIEPGATLTMNNSTLDYYAPCLEKWRGVEVAGVWNQPQIDEYGNYLQGRLSLENGSEISNAENAISLYTCNYPNEDERVILWGSAGGVVQANDALFRNNTKSVHFIPYQNTHPITGDPMLNLSYFKLDTFDINIDYIDHSTFYKHTDLYGVNGIDFEGCAFTNTATSGVSDYNMGIAAYGGGFEVVNGCTDIIEPCPPQSIARCTFNGFYRSIGAYYSLGYIYTFRVDSALFQNNSTGVYISGVDYAVIVDCNFEIGYNPGDLGKCGESNAYGIDIHEAMGFAVEDNEFTKSTGEPSGYYAGIRVFDCPSDHD
;
A
#
# COMPACT_ATOMS: atom_id res chain seq x y z
N MET A 1 31.75 20.96 10.83
CA MET A 1 32.96 20.20 10.44
C MET A 1 33.57 19.50 11.67
N LYS A 2 33.08 18.28 11.98
CA LYS A 2 33.62 17.20 12.85
C LYS A 2 32.40 16.31 13.16
N LYS A 3 32.11 15.29 12.36
CA LYS A 3 32.72 13.95 12.26
C LYS A 3 31.90 12.91 13.06
N ILE A 4 31.18 12.09 12.30
CA ILE A 4 31.18 10.61 12.37
C ILE A 4 30.93 10.01 13.77
N LYS A 5 29.68 9.55 13.97
CA LYS A 5 29.18 8.45 14.84
C LYS A 5 27.64 8.59 14.79
N PHE A 6 26.91 7.85 13.96
CA PHE A 6 26.42 6.51 14.30
C PHE A 6 26.18 5.71 13.00
N ILE A 7 27.08 4.77 12.71
CA ILE A 7 26.84 3.60 11.88
C ILE A 7 27.21 2.43 12.81
N PHE A 8 26.40 1.38 12.79
CA PHE A 8 26.46 0.11 13.55
C PHE A 8 25.81 0.07 14.94
N ILE A 9 24.66 -0.61 14.99
CA ILE A 9 24.15 -1.63 15.95
C ILE A 9 22.62 -1.65 15.69
N LEU A 10 21.95 -2.73 15.26
CA LEU A 10 22.23 -4.15 15.36
C LEU A 10 21.45 -4.93 14.26
N ILE A 11 22.17 -5.53 13.32
CA ILE A 11 21.77 -6.81 12.71
C ILE A 11 21.76 -7.85 13.84
N ILE A 12 20.65 -8.59 13.98
CA ILE A 12 20.42 -9.91 14.60
C ILE A 12 19.06 -9.87 15.31
N PHE A 13 18.00 -9.96 14.51
CA PHE A 13 16.88 -10.86 14.83
C PHE A 13 16.77 -11.88 13.70
N CYS A 14 17.88 -12.57 13.46
CA CYS A 14 17.84 -13.91 12.89
C CYS A 14 17.46 -14.86 14.05
N ILE A 15 16.23 -14.72 14.57
CA ILE A 15 15.63 -15.83 15.28
C ILE A 15 15.22 -16.80 14.20
N CYS A 16 15.87 -17.95 14.25
CA CYS A 16 15.52 -19.17 13.56
C CYS A 16 14.04 -19.51 13.87
N SER A 17 13.12 -18.91 13.14
CA SER A 17 11.87 -19.54 12.74
C SER A 17 11.97 -19.68 11.24
N THR A 18 12.59 -20.77 10.78
CA THR A 18 12.26 -21.35 9.48
C THR A 18 10.81 -21.81 9.56
N GLN A 19 9.86 -20.88 9.53
CA GLN A 19 8.60 -21.15 8.87
C GLN A 19 8.94 -21.01 7.40
N TYR A 20 9.04 -22.14 6.73
CA TYR A 20 8.97 -22.19 5.30
C TYR A 20 7.71 -21.42 4.91
N ALA A 21 7.87 -20.22 4.35
CA ALA A 21 6.91 -19.78 3.36
C ALA A 21 6.89 -20.93 2.35
N ASN A 22 5.77 -21.62 2.19
CA ASN A 22 5.67 -22.70 1.22
C ASN A 22 5.98 -22.04 -0.13
N ALA A 23 7.12 -22.38 -0.74
CA ALA A 23 7.46 -21.88 -2.05
C ALA A 23 6.30 -22.20 -3.00
N GLN A 24 5.92 -21.24 -3.84
CA GLN A 24 4.80 -21.46 -4.74
C GLN A 24 5.08 -22.68 -5.63
N LEU A 25 4.11 -23.58 -5.76
CA LEU A 25 4.16 -24.70 -6.70
C LEU A 25 3.82 -24.16 -8.09
N LEU A 26 4.73 -24.35 -9.03
CA LEU A 26 4.69 -23.75 -10.37
C LEU A 26 4.22 -24.76 -11.43
N GLY A 27 4.32 -26.04 -11.11
CA GLY A 27 3.80 -27.13 -11.92
C GLY A 27 4.60 -28.41 -11.71
N LYS A 28 4.30 -29.43 -12.51
CA LYS A 28 4.93 -30.74 -12.38
C LYS A 28 5.27 -31.40 -13.71
N TRP A 29 6.27 -32.27 -13.67
CA TRP A 29 6.61 -33.20 -14.75
C TRP A 29 6.52 -34.64 -14.26
N VAL A 30 6.08 -35.52 -15.17
CA VAL A 30 6.25 -36.96 -15.01
C VAL A 30 7.42 -37.38 -15.89
N LEU A 31 8.48 -37.92 -15.29
CA LEU A 31 9.70 -38.27 -15.99
C LEU A 31 10.19 -39.67 -15.55
N PRO A 32 10.14 -40.68 -16.44
CA PRO A 32 10.62 -42.01 -16.12
C PRO A 32 12.14 -42.12 -16.28
N THR A 33 12.71 -43.03 -15.49
CA THR A 33 14.13 -43.38 -15.46
C THR A 33 14.32 -44.88 -15.44
N VAL A 34 15.52 -45.34 -15.79
CA VAL A 34 15.93 -46.74 -15.73
C VAL A 34 17.26 -46.88 -14.99
N TYR A 35 17.32 -47.83 -14.06
CA TYR A 35 18.52 -48.31 -13.39
C TYR A 35 18.98 -49.63 -14.04
N GLY A 36 20.18 -49.63 -14.64
CA GLY A 36 20.67 -50.80 -15.35
C GLY A 36 19.88 -51.09 -16.64
N ALA A 37 19.44 -52.34 -16.83
CA ALA A 37 18.73 -52.74 -18.06
C ALA A 37 17.21 -52.88 -17.89
N ASP A 38 16.71 -53.17 -16.68
CA ASP A 38 15.35 -53.69 -16.49
C ASP A 38 14.62 -53.13 -15.23
N GLU A 39 15.19 -52.15 -14.51
CA GLU A 39 14.55 -51.55 -13.31
C GLU A 39 14.11 -50.12 -13.61
N TYR A 40 12.81 -49.87 -13.70
CA TYR A 40 12.23 -48.56 -14.06
C TYR A 40 11.63 -47.84 -12.86
N GLU A 41 11.86 -46.52 -12.76
CA GLU A 41 11.27 -45.64 -11.74
C GLU A 41 10.67 -44.40 -12.40
N THR A 42 9.48 -43.99 -11.99
CA THR A 42 8.81 -42.78 -12.53
C THR A 42 8.79 -41.68 -11.49
N TYR A 43 9.45 -40.57 -11.81
CA TYR A 43 9.48 -39.39 -10.96
C TYR A 43 8.34 -38.43 -11.30
N LEU A 44 7.68 -37.93 -10.26
CA LEU A 44 6.87 -36.73 -10.28
C LEU A 44 7.73 -35.57 -9.74
N LEU A 45 8.27 -34.78 -10.66
CA LEU A 45 9.07 -33.59 -10.36
C LEU A 45 8.15 -32.40 -10.17
N SER A 46 8.24 -31.73 -9.02
CA SER A 46 7.46 -30.55 -8.66
C SER A 46 8.35 -29.33 -8.66
N PHE A 47 8.00 -28.35 -9.49
CA PHE A 47 8.78 -27.14 -9.68
C PHE A 47 8.29 -26.07 -8.71
N THR A 48 9.22 -25.47 -7.96
CA THR A 48 8.96 -24.33 -7.09
C THR A 48 9.84 -23.15 -7.49
N GLU A 49 9.59 -21.97 -6.92
CA GLU A 49 10.37 -20.75 -7.25
C GLU A 49 11.87 -20.90 -7.01
N THR A 50 12.28 -21.86 -6.18
CA THR A 50 13.67 -21.99 -5.72
C THR A 50 14.27 -23.38 -5.94
N SER A 51 13.48 -24.40 -6.27
CA SER A 51 13.98 -25.78 -6.34
C SER A 51 13.06 -26.72 -7.13
N ILE A 52 13.58 -27.92 -7.43
CA ILE A 52 12.79 -29.06 -7.87
C ILE A 52 12.66 -30.03 -6.71
N GLU A 53 11.43 -30.27 -6.28
CA GLU A 53 11.09 -31.38 -5.38
C GLU A 53 10.73 -32.62 -6.20
N SER A 54 11.01 -33.81 -5.69
CA SER A 54 10.71 -35.05 -6.41
C SER A 54 10.03 -36.07 -5.53
N SER A 55 9.05 -36.77 -6.08
CA SER A 55 8.45 -37.96 -5.50
C SER A 55 8.40 -39.08 -6.54
N THR A 56 8.27 -40.32 -6.10
CA THR A 56 8.20 -41.50 -6.98
C THR A 56 6.75 -41.96 -7.08
N LEU A 57 6.27 -42.21 -8.30
CA LEU A 57 4.96 -42.82 -8.54
C LEU A 57 5.06 -44.35 -8.35
N GLU A 58 3.94 -45.02 -8.03
CA GLU A 58 3.96 -46.47 -7.81
C GLU A 58 4.53 -47.24 -9.02
N THR A 59 5.44 -48.17 -8.75
CA THR A 59 6.16 -48.94 -9.76
C THR A 59 5.24 -49.96 -10.42
N LEU A 60 4.87 -49.70 -11.66
CA LEU A 60 4.17 -50.66 -12.49
C LEU A 60 5.21 -51.42 -13.34
N ALA A 61 5.11 -52.75 -13.40
CA ALA A 61 6.11 -53.60 -14.05
C ALA A 61 6.10 -53.38 -15.57
N TRP A 62 7.12 -52.70 -16.11
CA TRP A 62 7.24 -52.33 -17.53
C TRP A 62 8.59 -52.75 -18.10
N ASP A 63 8.63 -52.99 -19.41
CA ASP A 63 9.74 -53.69 -20.08
C ASP A 63 10.23 -52.97 -21.36
N ILE A 64 10.05 -51.65 -21.49
CA ILE A 64 10.51 -50.91 -22.70
C ILE A 64 10.91 -49.46 -22.35
N PRO A 65 12.07 -48.96 -22.82
CA PRO A 65 12.30 -47.50 -22.90
C PRO A 65 11.23 -46.82 -23.77
N CYS A 66 10.69 -45.68 -23.34
CA CYS A 66 9.65 -44.96 -24.09
C CYS A 66 10.23 -43.76 -24.85
N GLU A 67 9.61 -43.35 -25.97
CA GLU A 67 10.05 -42.14 -26.68
C GLU A 67 9.48 -40.85 -26.05
N PHE A 68 8.56 -40.93 -25.09
CA PHE A 68 7.92 -39.77 -24.45
C PHE A 68 7.29 -40.10 -23.09
N ALA A 69 7.01 -39.04 -22.32
CA ALA A 69 6.18 -39.05 -21.12
C ALA A 69 5.32 -37.78 -21.10
N ALA A 70 4.05 -37.88 -20.69
CA ALA A 70 3.15 -36.72 -20.63
C ALA A 70 2.12 -36.86 -19.51
N GLY A 71 1.84 -35.78 -18.77
CA GLY A 71 0.88 -35.78 -17.66
C GLY A 71 -0.36 -34.92 -17.93
N GLY A 72 -1.51 -35.35 -17.41
CA GLY A 72 -2.73 -34.55 -17.32
C GLY A 72 -2.92 -34.06 -15.89
N TYR A 73 -2.97 -32.74 -15.72
CA TYR A 73 -3.02 -32.08 -14.41
C TYR A 73 -4.28 -31.23 -14.27
N ASN A 74 -4.83 -31.16 -13.05
CA ASN A 74 -5.85 -30.15 -12.73
C ASN A 74 -5.21 -28.75 -12.58
N PRO A 75 -6.00 -27.67 -12.38
CA PRO A 75 -5.47 -26.32 -12.19
C PRO A 75 -4.54 -26.13 -10.99
N ASN A 76 -4.60 -27.02 -10.00
CA ASN A 76 -3.74 -27.01 -8.82
C ASN A 76 -2.45 -27.84 -9.01
N TYR A 77 -2.19 -28.30 -10.25
CA TYR A 77 -1.08 -29.17 -10.61
C TYR A 77 -1.11 -30.56 -9.94
N ASP A 78 -2.28 -31.04 -9.53
CA ASP A 78 -2.45 -32.44 -9.14
C ASP A 78 -2.47 -33.33 -10.38
N LEU A 79 -1.67 -34.39 -10.36
CA LEU A 79 -1.59 -35.35 -11.45
C LEU A 79 -2.84 -36.24 -11.44
N LEU A 80 -3.64 -36.18 -12.50
CA LEU A 80 -4.83 -37.02 -12.66
C LEU A 80 -4.50 -38.33 -13.41
N PHE A 81 -3.63 -38.25 -14.42
CA PHE A 81 -3.14 -39.39 -15.20
C PHE A 81 -1.85 -39.03 -15.93
N TYR A 82 -1.16 -40.04 -16.46
CA TYR A 82 0.03 -39.84 -17.28
C TYR A 82 0.22 -40.95 -18.31
N TYR A 83 0.98 -40.64 -19.35
CA TYR A 83 1.41 -41.56 -20.38
C TYR A 83 2.89 -41.86 -20.27
N LEU A 84 3.25 -43.11 -20.49
CA LEU A 84 4.63 -43.56 -20.67
C LEU A 84 4.67 -44.51 -21.86
N GLY A 85 5.07 -43.98 -23.02
CA GLY A 85 4.98 -44.72 -24.28
C GLY A 85 3.53 -45.17 -24.55
N ASP A 86 3.32 -46.47 -24.70
CA ASP A 86 2.03 -47.07 -25.01
C ASP A 86 1.14 -47.33 -23.78
N LEU A 87 1.52 -46.82 -22.61
CA LEU A 87 0.77 -47.03 -21.38
C LEU A 87 0.10 -45.77 -20.85
N PHE A 88 -1.19 -45.87 -20.57
CA PHE A 88 -1.96 -44.87 -19.83
C PHE A 88 -2.04 -45.27 -18.36
N CYS A 89 -1.62 -44.40 -17.45
CA CYS A 89 -1.57 -44.66 -16.01
C CYS A 89 -2.47 -43.68 -15.24
N TYR A 90 -3.23 -44.18 -14.27
CA TYR A 90 -4.12 -43.37 -13.43
C TYR A 90 -4.33 -44.05 -12.08
N GLY A 91 -4.18 -43.30 -10.97
CA GLY A 91 -4.12 -43.89 -9.63
C GLY A 91 -3.08 -45.03 -9.59
N ASP A 92 -3.50 -46.19 -9.07
CA ASP A 92 -2.66 -47.41 -8.99
C ASP A 92 -2.90 -48.37 -10.18
N ASN A 93 -3.55 -47.90 -11.24
CA ASN A 93 -3.93 -48.69 -12.41
C ASN A 93 -3.19 -48.23 -13.67
N SER A 94 -3.10 -49.14 -14.63
CA SER A 94 -2.61 -48.82 -15.98
C SER A 94 -3.34 -49.59 -17.06
N ILE A 95 -3.48 -48.96 -18.22
CA ILE A 95 -4.15 -49.51 -19.40
C ILE A 95 -3.20 -49.39 -20.59
N GLU A 96 -2.88 -50.53 -21.22
CA GLU A 96 -2.15 -50.54 -22.48
C GLU A 96 -3.01 -49.91 -23.59
N TRP A 97 -2.40 -49.10 -24.42
CA TRP A 97 -3.07 -48.36 -25.48
C TRP A 97 -3.85 -49.24 -26.46
N ASN A 98 -3.35 -50.45 -26.75
CA ASN A 98 -4.05 -51.42 -27.61
C ASN A 98 -5.44 -51.79 -27.03
N SER A 99 -5.56 -51.81 -25.70
CA SER A 99 -6.82 -52.06 -24.99
C SER A 99 -7.75 -50.84 -25.01
N LEU A 100 -7.21 -49.62 -25.14
CA LEU A 100 -7.98 -48.37 -25.25
C LEU A 100 -8.59 -48.19 -26.64
N THR A 101 -7.85 -48.50 -27.70
CA THR A 101 -8.21 -48.09 -29.08
C THR A 101 -8.65 -49.23 -30.00
N ASN A 102 -8.64 -50.48 -29.52
CA ASN A 102 -8.93 -51.69 -30.32
C ASN A 102 -8.07 -51.81 -31.59
N GLN A 103 -6.89 -51.20 -31.61
CA GLN A 103 -5.92 -51.30 -32.71
C GLN A 103 -4.79 -52.28 -32.34
N GLY A 104 -4.14 -52.87 -33.35
CA GLY A 104 -2.93 -53.68 -33.15
C GLY A 104 -1.72 -52.82 -32.76
N VAL A 105 -0.52 -53.43 -32.67
CA VAL A 105 0.73 -52.77 -32.25
C VAL A 105 0.91 -51.39 -32.88
N ILE A 106 1.04 -50.37 -32.02
CA ILE A 106 1.23 -48.97 -32.38
C ILE A 106 2.68 -48.56 -32.08
N ASP A 107 3.29 -47.82 -33.00
CA ASP A 107 4.59 -47.18 -32.80
C ASP A 107 4.39 -45.67 -32.72
N PHE A 108 4.43 -45.12 -31.50
CA PHE A 108 4.31 -43.69 -31.26
C PHE A 108 5.54 -42.93 -31.74
N LYS A 109 5.41 -41.62 -31.84
CA LYS A 109 6.51 -40.68 -32.06
C LYS A 109 6.64 -39.79 -30.81
N PRO A 110 7.84 -39.21 -30.57
CA PRO A 110 8.18 -38.53 -29.32
C PRO A 110 7.35 -37.29 -29.08
N GLU A 111 6.83 -36.72 -30.16
CA GLU A 111 5.90 -35.60 -30.17
C GLU A 111 4.53 -36.11 -29.68
N PHE A 112 4.34 -36.05 -28.37
CA PHE A 112 3.11 -36.38 -27.66
C PHE A 112 2.82 -35.29 -26.65
N ARG A 113 1.61 -34.72 -26.68
CA ARG A 113 1.24 -33.62 -25.79
C ARG A 113 -0.15 -33.80 -25.22
N VAL A 114 -0.27 -33.62 -23.91
CA VAL A 114 -1.55 -33.54 -23.19
C VAL A 114 -1.83 -32.07 -22.89
N ILE A 115 -3.02 -31.60 -23.23
CA ILE A 115 -3.50 -30.27 -22.89
C ILE A 115 -4.88 -30.32 -22.24
N ASN A 116 -5.22 -29.31 -21.45
CA ASN A 116 -6.62 -29.02 -21.15
C ASN A 116 -7.41 -28.74 -22.43
N LYS A 117 -8.61 -29.31 -22.51
CA LYS A 117 -9.59 -29.05 -23.56
C LYS A 117 -10.05 -27.60 -23.41
N PRO A 118 -10.01 -26.79 -24.47
CA PRO A 118 -10.37 -25.37 -24.36
C PRO A 118 -11.74 -25.17 -23.70
N GLY A 119 -11.77 -24.31 -22.68
CA GLY A 119 -12.92 -24.03 -21.83
C GLY A 119 -13.22 -25.04 -20.70
N PHE A 120 -12.31 -25.96 -20.38
CA PHE A 120 -12.46 -26.91 -19.26
C PHE A 120 -11.17 -27.10 -18.45
N ASN A 121 -11.33 -27.34 -17.15
CA ASN A 121 -10.21 -27.55 -16.21
C ASN A 121 -9.83 -29.02 -15.99
N GLU A 122 -10.70 -29.98 -16.35
CA GLU A 122 -10.51 -31.42 -16.08
C GLU A 122 -11.00 -32.29 -17.26
N LYS A 123 -10.90 -31.75 -18.47
CA LYS A 123 -11.06 -32.51 -19.71
C LYS A 123 -9.83 -32.26 -20.54
N PHE A 124 -9.33 -33.29 -21.22
CA PHE A 124 -8.01 -33.27 -21.82
C PHE A 124 -8.05 -33.71 -23.26
N PHE A 125 -7.23 -33.08 -24.10
CA PHE A 125 -6.88 -33.60 -25.41
C PHE A 125 -5.44 -34.14 -25.37
N SER A 126 -5.25 -35.37 -25.84
CA SER A 126 -3.92 -35.95 -26.04
C SER A 126 -3.64 -35.99 -27.55
N PHE A 127 -2.63 -35.26 -28.01
CA PHE A 127 -2.18 -35.17 -29.40
C PHE A 127 -0.95 -36.05 -29.62
N TYR A 128 -0.94 -36.81 -30.71
CA TYR A 128 0.12 -37.80 -30.93
C TYR A 128 0.19 -38.25 -32.39
N THR A 129 1.38 -38.74 -32.78
CA THR A 129 1.61 -39.34 -34.10
C THR A 129 1.90 -40.82 -33.98
N VAL A 130 1.33 -41.64 -34.89
CA VAL A 130 1.47 -43.11 -34.88
C VAL A 130 1.80 -43.69 -36.26
N ILE A 131 2.55 -44.80 -36.28
CA ILE A 131 2.69 -45.66 -37.47
C ILE A 131 1.60 -46.73 -37.46
N GLY A 132 0.89 -46.92 -38.58
CA GLY A 132 -0.15 -47.94 -38.68
C GLY A 132 0.36 -49.39 -38.56
N SER A 133 -0.49 -50.26 -38.01
CA SER A 133 -0.21 -51.56 -37.39
C SER A 133 0.42 -52.68 -38.24
N ASN A 134 0.69 -52.47 -39.53
CA ASN A 134 1.23 -53.51 -40.43
C ASN A 134 2.59 -53.21 -41.07
N LYS A 135 3.30 -52.13 -40.68
CA LYS A 135 4.52 -51.65 -41.37
C LYS A 135 4.34 -51.40 -42.88
N THR A 136 3.11 -51.46 -43.41
CA THR A 136 2.75 -51.22 -44.83
C THR A 136 1.67 -50.14 -44.98
N SER A 137 1.27 -49.48 -43.89
CA SER A 137 0.31 -48.37 -43.86
C SER A 137 1.03 -47.04 -43.57
N ASP A 138 0.41 -45.95 -43.99
CA ASP A 138 0.89 -44.58 -43.78
C ASP A 138 0.91 -44.19 -42.29
N ASN A 139 1.66 -43.14 -41.93
CA ASN A 139 1.68 -42.50 -40.61
C ASN A 139 0.42 -41.62 -40.43
N HIS A 140 -0.05 -41.49 -39.18
CA HIS A 140 -1.25 -40.72 -38.83
C HIS A 140 -0.98 -39.72 -37.71
N PHE A 141 -1.50 -38.49 -37.85
CA PHE A 141 -1.58 -37.52 -36.77
C PHE A 141 -2.97 -37.53 -36.16
N LYS A 142 -3.07 -37.74 -34.85
CA LYS A 142 -4.33 -37.98 -34.16
C LYS A 142 -4.44 -37.19 -32.87
N TYR A 143 -5.66 -37.11 -32.37
CA TYR A 143 -5.92 -36.77 -30.97
C TYR A 143 -7.08 -37.60 -30.38
N ILE A 144 -7.12 -37.68 -29.05
CA ILE A 144 -8.19 -38.33 -28.27
C ILE A 144 -8.59 -37.43 -27.09
N GLU A 145 -9.88 -37.44 -26.73
CA GLU A 145 -10.39 -36.76 -25.55
C GLU A 145 -10.42 -37.72 -24.35
N THR A 146 -9.96 -37.25 -23.19
CA THR A 146 -10.03 -37.96 -21.91
C THR A 146 -10.70 -37.09 -20.86
N HIS A 147 -11.60 -37.67 -20.07
CA HIS A 147 -12.19 -37.04 -18.88
C HIS A 147 -12.48 -38.09 -17.81
N PHE A 148 -12.78 -37.68 -16.58
CA PHE A 148 -13.01 -38.60 -15.47
C PHE A 148 -14.46 -38.58 -15.01
N ILE A 149 -14.99 -39.77 -14.68
CA ILE A 149 -16.28 -39.95 -14.00
C ILE A 149 -16.02 -40.90 -12.84
N ASP A 150 -16.33 -40.48 -11.61
CA ASP A 150 -16.08 -41.27 -10.38
C ASP A 150 -14.64 -41.80 -10.27
N ASN A 151 -13.64 -40.97 -10.62
CA ASN A 151 -12.20 -41.30 -10.69
C ASN A 151 -11.80 -42.36 -11.73
N GLU A 152 -12.71 -42.75 -12.63
CA GLU A 152 -12.38 -43.64 -13.75
C GLU A 152 -12.29 -42.86 -15.08
N PRO A 153 -11.25 -43.12 -15.89
CA PRO A 153 -11.02 -42.43 -17.15
C PRO A 153 -12.05 -42.85 -18.21
N GLN A 154 -12.56 -41.88 -18.94
CA GLN A 154 -13.47 -42.03 -20.07
C GLN A 154 -12.80 -41.48 -21.33
N PHE A 155 -12.82 -42.28 -22.40
CA PHE A 155 -12.15 -41.96 -23.66
C PHE A 155 -13.16 -41.75 -24.78
N SER A 156 -12.90 -40.77 -25.65
CA SER A 156 -13.58 -40.67 -26.94
C SER A 156 -13.05 -41.71 -27.94
N THR A 157 -13.65 -41.77 -29.13
CA THR A 157 -12.97 -42.38 -30.28
C THR A 157 -11.77 -41.52 -30.69
N GLU A 158 -10.73 -42.12 -31.29
CA GLU A 158 -9.62 -41.37 -31.88
C GLU A 158 -10.10 -40.52 -33.07
N TYR A 159 -9.52 -39.34 -33.22
CA TYR A 159 -9.78 -38.42 -34.33
C TYR A 159 -8.51 -38.25 -35.19
N ASP A 160 -8.62 -38.49 -36.50
CA ASP A 160 -7.53 -38.28 -37.46
C ASP A 160 -7.48 -36.83 -37.94
N ILE A 161 -6.38 -36.15 -37.68
CA ILE A 161 -6.08 -34.81 -38.19
C ILE A 161 -5.45 -34.92 -39.59
N LEU A 162 -4.40 -35.75 -39.71
CA LEU A 162 -3.70 -36.03 -40.97
C LEU A 162 -3.56 -37.56 -41.16
N PRO A 163 -4.50 -38.22 -41.85
CA PRO A 163 -4.28 -39.58 -42.34
C PRO A 163 -3.33 -39.56 -43.56
N GLY A 164 -2.45 -40.55 -43.71
CA GLY A 164 -1.75 -40.74 -44.99
C GLY A 164 -0.39 -40.03 -45.15
N MET A 165 0.39 -39.88 -44.08
CA MET A 165 1.79 -39.43 -44.17
C MET A 165 2.74 -40.57 -44.60
N PRO A 166 3.75 -40.35 -45.46
CA PRO A 166 4.66 -41.40 -45.91
C PRO A 166 5.37 -42.14 -44.78
N GLN A 167 5.75 -43.38 -45.03
CA GLN A 167 6.49 -44.16 -44.04
C GLN A 167 7.92 -43.63 -43.84
N GLY A 168 8.39 -43.66 -42.59
CA GLY A 168 9.76 -43.27 -42.23
C GLY A 168 10.01 -41.77 -42.23
N VAL A 169 8.95 -40.96 -42.33
CA VAL A 169 8.98 -39.50 -42.21
C VAL A 169 8.44 -39.11 -40.84
N TYR A 170 8.92 -37.99 -40.33
CA TYR A 170 8.54 -37.48 -39.02
C TYR A 170 7.67 -36.22 -39.18
N MET A 171 6.95 -35.91 -38.12
CA MET A 171 6.28 -34.63 -37.95
C MET A 171 6.40 -34.24 -36.49
N ALA A 172 6.51 -32.94 -36.28
CA ALA A 172 6.44 -32.28 -34.99
C ALA A 172 5.37 -31.19 -35.02
N PHE A 173 4.81 -30.92 -33.86
CA PHE A 173 3.71 -29.99 -33.70
C PHE A 173 3.84 -29.21 -32.39
N ALA A 174 3.26 -28.02 -32.36
CA ALA A 174 3.17 -27.19 -31.15
C ALA A 174 1.83 -26.47 -31.11
N LEU A 175 1.42 -26.05 -29.92
CA LEU A 175 0.17 -25.32 -29.71
C LEU A 175 0.41 -23.97 -29.06
N THR A 176 -0.29 -22.94 -29.53
CA THR A 176 -0.31 -21.61 -28.85
C THR A 176 -1.01 -21.73 -27.51
N GLU A 177 -0.85 -20.77 -26.62
CA GLU A 177 -1.67 -20.66 -25.40
C GLU A 177 -3.17 -20.54 -25.73
N GLU A 178 -4.02 -20.87 -24.75
CA GLU A 178 -5.47 -20.71 -24.86
C GLU A 178 -5.87 -19.26 -24.59
N PHE A 179 -6.63 -18.67 -25.51
CA PHE A 179 -7.22 -17.35 -25.36
C PHE A 179 -8.70 -17.41 -25.75
N ASN A 180 -9.60 -17.01 -24.84
CA ASN A 180 -11.05 -17.05 -25.06
C ASN A 180 -11.62 -18.41 -25.49
N ASN A 181 -11.13 -19.51 -24.90
CA ASN A 181 -11.51 -20.90 -25.24
C ASN A 181 -11.10 -21.36 -26.65
N GLU A 182 -10.13 -20.69 -27.28
CA GLU A 182 -9.55 -21.07 -28.57
C GLU A 182 -8.02 -21.06 -28.51
N ARG A 183 -7.38 -21.89 -29.33
CA ARG A 183 -5.93 -21.91 -29.57
C ARG A 183 -5.62 -22.43 -30.97
N PHE A 184 -4.37 -22.34 -31.40
CA PHE A 184 -3.91 -22.86 -32.69
C PHE A 184 -2.94 -24.03 -32.52
N LEU A 185 -3.12 -25.07 -33.33
CA LEU A 185 -2.22 -26.19 -33.51
C LEU A 185 -1.41 -25.98 -34.78
N TYR A 186 -0.08 -26.01 -34.67
CA TYR A 186 0.84 -25.96 -35.81
C TYR A 186 1.52 -27.30 -35.98
N ALA A 187 1.67 -27.77 -37.22
CA ALA A 187 2.45 -28.97 -37.51
C ALA A 187 3.31 -28.79 -38.77
N SER A 188 4.59 -29.18 -38.67
CA SER A 188 5.48 -29.31 -39.82
C SER A 188 5.45 -30.76 -40.27
N ALA A 189 4.92 -30.99 -41.47
CA ALA A 189 4.72 -32.34 -42.00
C ALA A 189 5.09 -32.41 -43.48
N GLN A 190 5.62 -33.55 -43.89
CA GLN A 190 5.73 -33.92 -45.31
C GLN A 190 4.35 -34.01 -45.99
N ARG A 191 4.33 -34.39 -47.26
CA ARG A 191 3.11 -34.65 -48.02
C ARG A 191 2.18 -35.55 -47.21
N SER A 192 0.93 -35.17 -47.05
CA SER A 192 -0.05 -35.89 -46.23
C SER A 192 -1.42 -35.88 -46.90
N THR A 193 -2.41 -36.52 -46.31
CA THR A 193 -3.80 -36.44 -46.78
C THR A 193 -4.67 -35.85 -45.67
N LEU A 194 -5.67 -35.05 -46.01
CA LEU A 194 -6.72 -34.65 -45.06
C LEU A 194 -7.68 -35.82 -44.81
N SER A 195 -8.40 -35.77 -43.68
CA SER A 195 -9.54 -36.64 -43.40
C SER A 195 -10.60 -36.64 -44.52
N SER A 196 -10.70 -35.53 -45.28
CA SER A 196 -11.55 -35.39 -46.47
C SER A 196 -11.05 -36.10 -47.72
N GLY A 197 -9.83 -36.67 -47.70
CA GLY A 197 -9.20 -37.38 -48.83
C GLY A 197 -8.38 -36.50 -49.78
N ASN A 198 -8.26 -35.21 -49.52
CA ASN A 198 -7.43 -34.29 -50.30
C ASN A 198 -5.94 -34.45 -49.95
N ILE A 199 -5.09 -34.56 -50.97
CA ILE A 199 -3.63 -34.63 -50.80
C ILE A 199 -3.08 -33.23 -50.53
N LEU A 200 -2.35 -33.08 -49.43
CA LEU A 200 -1.63 -31.87 -49.03
C LEU A 200 -0.16 -31.96 -49.38
N LYS A 201 0.44 -30.83 -49.75
CA LYS A 201 1.88 -30.71 -49.91
C LYS A 201 2.61 -30.77 -48.55
N ALA A 202 3.91 -31.07 -48.61
CA ALA A 202 4.79 -30.84 -47.47
C ALA A 202 4.83 -29.35 -47.13
N GLY A 203 4.84 -29.05 -45.84
CA GLY A 203 4.68 -27.68 -45.39
C GLY A 203 4.29 -27.55 -43.92
N LEU A 204 4.36 -26.31 -43.43
CA LEU A 204 3.85 -25.90 -42.13
C LEU A 204 2.35 -25.63 -42.23
N LYS A 205 1.57 -26.22 -41.33
CA LYS A 205 0.11 -26.24 -41.35
C LYS A 205 -0.42 -25.76 -40.01
N LYS A 206 -1.56 -25.07 -40.01
CA LYS A 206 -2.21 -24.47 -38.83
C LYS A 206 -3.68 -24.89 -38.77
N TRP A 207 -4.16 -25.23 -37.57
CA TRP A 207 -5.57 -25.54 -37.30
C TRP A 207 -6.08 -24.80 -36.07
N PRO A 208 -7.31 -24.25 -36.11
CA PRO A 208 -8.01 -23.86 -34.89
C PRO A 208 -8.33 -25.08 -34.02
N VAL A 209 -8.21 -24.91 -32.70
CA VAL A 209 -8.61 -25.88 -31.68
C VAL A 209 -9.54 -25.17 -30.71
N ASN A 210 -10.72 -25.74 -30.49
CA ASN A 210 -11.73 -25.20 -29.58
C ASN A 210 -12.41 -26.31 -28.78
N ILE A 211 -13.48 -25.95 -28.07
CA ILE A 211 -14.32 -26.87 -27.28
C ILE A 211 -14.81 -28.12 -28.05
N ASN A 212 -14.87 -28.08 -29.39
CA ASN A 212 -15.29 -29.22 -30.21
C ASN A 212 -14.12 -30.07 -30.71
N GLY A 213 -12.87 -29.71 -30.41
CA GLY A 213 -11.66 -30.37 -30.90
C GLY A 213 -10.95 -29.57 -31.99
N VAL A 214 -10.20 -30.27 -32.84
CA VAL A 214 -9.46 -29.69 -33.97
C VAL A 214 -10.40 -29.45 -35.15
N ASP A 215 -10.44 -28.21 -35.65
CA ASP A 215 -11.20 -27.87 -36.85
C ASP A 215 -10.40 -28.22 -38.11
N THR A 216 -10.58 -29.46 -38.60
CA THR A 216 -9.89 -29.93 -39.81
C THR A 216 -10.40 -29.30 -41.10
N GLU A 217 -11.56 -28.63 -41.10
CA GLU A 217 -12.12 -27.99 -42.30
C GLU A 217 -11.47 -26.62 -42.55
N ASN A 218 -11.08 -25.91 -41.49
CA ASN A 218 -10.44 -24.59 -41.53
C ASN A 218 -8.91 -24.65 -41.36
N MET A 219 -8.27 -25.66 -41.95
CA MET A 219 -6.81 -25.78 -41.99
C MET A 219 -6.19 -24.73 -42.90
N GLU A 220 -5.16 -24.04 -42.41
CA GLU A 220 -4.36 -23.09 -43.18
C GLU A 220 -2.98 -23.68 -43.52
N MET A 221 -2.60 -23.61 -44.80
CA MET A 221 -1.26 -23.95 -45.27
C MET A 221 -0.39 -22.69 -45.21
N ILE A 222 0.45 -22.62 -44.18
CA ILE A 222 1.25 -21.44 -43.83
C ILE A 222 2.48 -21.30 -44.74
N LEU A 223 3.10 -22.44 -45.07
CA LEU A 223 4.31 -22.50 -45.88
C LEU A 223 4.33 -23.81 -46.67
N GLU A 224 4.67 -23.75 -47.95
CA GLU A 224 4.80 -24.92 -48.83
C GLU A 224 6.26 -25.20 -49.16
N TRP A 225 6.61 -26.48 -49.37
CA TRP A 225 7.98 -26.87 -49.72
C TRP A 225 8.46 -26.33 -51.08
N ASP A 226 7.55 -26.02 -52.01
CA ASP A 226 7.86 -25.50 -53.35
C ASP A 226 7.55 -24.00 -53.49
N ASP A 227 7.47 -23.28 -52.37
CA ASP A 227 7.39 -21.82 -52.37
C ASP A 227 8.64 -21.22 -53.06
N PRO A 228 8.47 -20.41 -54.13
CA PRO A 228 9.60 -19.90 -54.91
C PRO A 228 10.48 -18.89 -54.16
N ASP A 229 9.99 -18.31 -53.07
CA ASP A 229 10.74 -17.34 -52.27
C ASP A 229 11.74 -18.04 -51.32
N TYR A 230 11.59 -19.36 -51.11
CA TYR A 230 12.42 -20.16 -50.21
C TYR A 230 13.01 -21.39 -50.92
N ASN A 231 14.24 -21.78 -50.54
CA ASN A 231 14.90 -22.96 -51.10
C ASN A 231 14.61 -24.22 -50.26
N PHE A 232 13.35 -24.47 -49.93
CA PHE A 232 12.96 -25.66 -49.18
C PHE A 232 12.81 -26.89 -50.07
N VAL A 233 12.90 -28.06 -49.44
CA VAL A 233 12.59 -29.37 -50.05
C VAL A 233 11.60 -30.12 -49.17
N GLU A 234 10.93 -31.13 -49.73
CA GLU A 234 9.97 -31.97 -49.01
C GLU A 234 10.55 -32.54 -47.70
N ASP A 235 11.83 -32.90 -47.72
CA ASP A 235 12.60 -33.42 -46.58
C ASP A 235 12.78 -32.42 -45.43
N ASP A 236 12.70 -31.11 -45.67
CA ASP A 236 12.83 -30.09 -44.61
C ASP A 236 11.63 -30.08 -43.64
N PHE A 237 10.50 -30.69 -44.04
CA PHE A 237 9.29 -30.82 -43.22
C PHE A 237 9.10 -32.21 -42.60
N SER A 238 10.14 -33.05 -42.64
CA SER A 238 10.18 -34.32 -41.88
C SER A 238 10.68 -34.04 -40.45
N SER A 239 9.95 -33.24 -39.69
CA SER A 239 10.40 -32.68 -38.42
C SER A 239 10.24 -33.62 -37.23
N TYR A 240 11.12 -33.49 -36.23
CA TYR A 240 11.04 -34.31 -35.01
C TYR A 240 11.11 -33.51 -33.72
N ASN A 241 11.18 -32.18 -33.81
CA ASN A 241 10.97 -31.23 -32.73
C ASN A 241 10.56 -29.90 -33.39
N LEU A 242 9.50 -29.29 -32.88
CA LEU A 242 8.94 -28.02 -33.35
C LEU A 242 8.54 -27.23 -32.13
N GLU A 243 9.07 -26.02 -32.01
CA GLU A 243 8.74 -25.09 -30.96
C GLU A 243 8.08 -23.85 -31.53
N LEU A 244 7.29 -23.17 -30.71
CA LEU A 244 6.77 -21.85 -31.03
C LEU A 244 6.84 -20.94 -29.82
N LYS A 245 6.86 -19.64 -30.09
CA LYS A 245 6.56 -18.61 -29.08
C LYS A 245 5.65 -17.55 -29.66
N VAL A 246 5.00 -16.82 -28.77
CA VAL A 246 4.35 -15.55 -29.10
C VAL A 246 5.26 -14.45 -28.59
N ASP A 247 5.72 -13.57 -29.48
CA ASP A 247 6.58 -12.43 -29.11
C ASP A 247 5.79 -11.33 -28.37
N ASN A 248 6.49 -10.33 -27.83
CA ASN A 248 5.87 -9.21 -27.11
C ASN A 248 4.88 -8.37 -27.96
N ASN A 249 4.88 -8.53 -29.28
CA ASN A 249 3.96 -7.87 -30.20
C ASN A 249 2.80 -8.79 -30.63
N SER A 250 2.61 -9.92 -29.94
CA SER A 250 1.58 -10.92 -30.23
C SER A 250 1.74 -11.63 -31.57
N ASN A 251 2.96 -11.72 -32.12
CA ASN A 251 3.22 -12.51 -33.32
C ASN A 251 3.77 -13.89 -32.97
N THR A 252 3.30 -14.91 -33.69
CA THR A 252 3.82 -16.27 -33.54
C THR A 252 5.12 -16.43 -34.33
N VAL A 253 6.17 -16.91 -33.65
CA VAL A 253 7.42 -17.36 -34.24
C VAL A 253 7.50 -18.87 -34.06
N ILE A 254 7.79 -19.59 -35.13
CA ILE A 254 7.81 -21.05 -35.14
C ILE A 254 9.18 -21.49 -35.62
N ALA A 255 9.76 -22.49 -34.96
CA ALA A 255 11.01 -23.11 -35.36
C ALA A 255 10.88 -24.63 -35.37
N TRP A 256 11.52 -25.30 -36.31
CA TRP A 256 11.56 -26.76 -36.34
C TRP A 256 12.89 -27.28 -36.86
N ILE A 257 13.21 -28.51 -36.48
CA ILE A 257 14.36 -29.26 -36.99
C ILE A 257 13.91 -30.52 -37.71
N SER A 258 14.59 -30.82 -38.82
CA SER A 258 14.25 -31.97 -39.66
C SER A 258 15.16 -33.15 -39.44
N SER A 259 14.58 -34.35 -39.53
CA SER A 259 15.27 -35.64 -39.55
C SER A 259 16.08 -35.90 -40.83
N LYS A 260 15.99 -35.01 -41.83
CA LYS A 260 16.65 -35.04 -43.14
C LYS A 260 17.04 -33.60 -43.54
N PRO A 261 18.18 -33.34 -44.23
CA PRO A 261 19.16 -34.27 -44.79
C PRO A 261 20.35 -34.59 -43.88
N ILE A 262 21.03 -35.70 -44.20
CA ILE A 262 22.09 -36.35 -43.40
C ILE A 262 23.44 -35.58 -43.42
N SER A 263 23.58 -34.52 -44.24
CA SER A 263 24.87 -33.85 -44.47
C SER A 263 25.14 -32.63 -43.60
N PHE A 264 24.11 -31.85 -43.25
CA PHE A 264 24.21 -30.66 -42.37
C PHE A 264 22.85 -30.41 -41.71
N GLU A 265 22.82 -30.31 -40.39
CA GLU A 265 21.60 -30.02 -39.62
C GLU A 265 21.29 -28.51 -39.67
N LYS A 266 20.01 -28.17 -39.81
CA LYS A 266 19.51 -26.80 -39.95
C LYS A 266 18.35 -26.60 -39.00
N VAL A 267 18.16 -25.37 -38.55
CA VAL A 267 16.93 -24.94 -37.90
C VAL A 267 16.14 -24.09 -38.89
N PHE A 268 14.89 -24.46 -39.13
CA PHE A 268 13.98 -23.72 -39.98
C PHE A 268 13.08 -22.86 -39.13
N MET A 269 12.76 -21.66 -39.60
CA MET A 269 11.91 -20.74 -38.85
C MET A 269 10.87 -20.08 -39.75
N TYR A 270 9.73 -19.73 -39.15
CA TYR A 270 8.66 -18.97 -39.77
C TYR A 270 8.17 -17.87 -38.82
N PHE A 271 7.93 -16.68 -39.37
CA PHE A 271 7.45 -15.51 -38.66
C PHE A 271 6.08 -15.10 -39.20
N GLU A 272 5.03 -15.21 -38.37
CA GLU A 272 3.68 -14.78 -38.78
C GLU A 272 3.58 -13.26 -38.97
N SER A 273 4.41 -12.46 -38.27
CA SER A 273 4.36 -11.00 -38.29
C SER A 273 4.49 -10.39 -39.70
N ASN A 274 5.28 -11.02 -40.55
CA ASN A 274 5.60 -10.56 -41.90
C ASN A 274 5.46 -11.67 -42.96
N ASN A 275 4.95 -12.84 -42.58
CA ASN A 275 4.85 -14.04 -43.41
C ASN A 275 6.18 -14.42 -44.07
N GLN A 276 7.27 -14.38 -43.30
CA GLN A 276 8.60 -14.76 -43.79
C GLN A 276 9.12 -16.03 -43.16
N ALA A 277 9.81 -16.84 -43.97
CA ALA A 277 10.58 -17.99 -43.50
C ALA A 277 12.08 -17.72 -43.59
N GLN A 278 12.85 -18.37 -42.71
CA GLN A 278 14.31 -18.34 -42.79
C GLN A 278 14.93 -19.68 -42.38
N THR A 279 16.23 -19.80 -42.63
CA THR A 279 17.02 -20.98 -42.26
C THR A 279 18.24 -20.54 -41.48
N ILE A 280 18.44 -21.12 -40.30
CA ILE A 280 19.68 -21.02 -39.55
C ILE A 280 20.63 -22.11 -40.05
N ASP A 281 21.69 -21.70 -40.75
CA ASP A 281 22.72 -22.59 -41.27
C ASP A 281 23.94 -22.60 -40.33
N LEU A 282 24.05 -23.64 -39.51
CA LEU A 282 25.17 -23.84 -38.58
C LEU A 282 26.34 -24.63 -39.19
N SER A 283 26.37 -24.88 -40.50
CA SER A 283 27.35 -25.76 -41.14
C SER A 283 28.82 -25.39 -40.84
N GLN A 284 29.12 -24.10 -40.67
CA GLN A 284 30.48 -23.63 -40.32
C GLN A 284 30.92 -24.06 -38.91
N LEU A 285 29.98 -24.20 -37.98
CA LEU A 285 30.24 -24.64 -36.60
C LEU A 285 30.50 -26.15 -36.50
N GLN A 286 30.06 -26.92 -37.50
CA GLN A 286 30.01 -28.39 -37.44
C GLN A 286 29.29 -28.87 -36.16
N PRO A 287 27.99 -28.54 -36.00
CA PRO A 287 27.25 -28.72 -34.74
C PRO A 287 27.13 -30.19 -34.30
N GLY A 288 27.42 -31.14 -35.20
CA GLY A 288 26.98 -32.51 -35.04
C GLY A 288 25.48 -32.58 -35.29
N ARG A 289 24.79 -33.48 -34.58
CA ARG A 289 23.33 -33.53 -34.62
C ARG A 289 22.75 -32.42 -33.74
N ILE A 290 21.73 -31.72 -34.24
CA ILE A 290 20.89 -30.85 -33.41
C ILE A 290 19.88 -31.75 -32.70
N ALA A 291 19.87 -31.77 -31.38
CA ALA A 291 19.01 -32.65 -30.61
C ALA A 291 17.61 -32.05 -30.42
N GLY A 292 17.57 -30.76 -30.11
CA GLY A 292 16.34 -30.00 -29.93
C GLY A 292 16.63 -28.50 -29.87
N ILE A 293 15.55 -27.75 -29.90
CA ILE A 293 15.52 -26.30 -29.92
C ILE A 293 14.51 -25.81 -28.86
N GLU A 294 14.69 -24.60 -28.35
CA GLU A 294 13.69 -23.94 -27.50
C GLU A 294 13.89 -22.43 -27.56
N PHE A 295 12.78 -21.68 -27.56
CA PHE A 295 12.83 -20.23 -27.60
C PHE A 295 13.19 -19.64 -26.23
N SER A 296 13.98 -18.56 -26.24
CA SER A 296 14.27 -17.82 -25.02
C SER A 296 13.04 -17.06 -24.52
N GLY A 297 12.73 -17.20 -23.23
CA GLY A 297 11.80 -16.33 -22.51
C GLY A 297 12.41 -14.99 -22.07
N LEU A 298 13.74 -14.84 -22.15
CA LEU A 298 14.48 -13.62 -21.76
C LEU A 298 14.61 -12.59 -22.90
N ASN A 299 14.71 -13.08 -24.13
CA ASN A 299 14.97 -12.24 -25.30
C ASN A 299 14.19 -12.77 -26.50
N ASP A 300 13.38 -11.88 -27.07
CA ASP A 300 12.50 -12.16 -28.20
C ASP A 300 13.23 -12.56 -29.48
N ASP A 301 14.55 -12.37 -29.59
CA ASP A 301 15.33 -12.70 -30.80
C ASP A 301 16.25 -13.93 -30.63
N ILE A 302 16.21 -14.59 -29.46
CA ILE A 302 17.08 -15.73 -29.15
C ILE A 302 16.34 -17.07 -29.23
N ILE A 303 17.00 -18.04 -29.85
CA ILE A 303 16.65 -19.47 -29.78
C ILE A 303 17.87 -20.27 -29.27
N TYR A 304 17.61 -21.20 -28.35
CA TYR A 304 18.62 -22.13 -27.86
C TYR A 304 18.62 -23.41 -28.68
N ILE A 305 19.80 -23.93 -28.96
CA ILE A 305 19.99 -25.07 -29.86
C ILE A 305 20.94 -26.07 -29.21
N SER A 306 20.45 -27.28 -28.89
CA SER A 306 21.29 -28.36 -28.37
C SER A 306 22.04 -29.05 -29.51
N CYS A 307 23.36 -28.95 -29.53
CA CYS A 307 24.27 -29.44 -30.55
C CYS A 307 25.23 -30.51 -29.97
N THR A 308 25.31 -31.67 -30.61
CA THR A 308 26.13 -32.81 -30.13
C THR A 308 27.60 -32.43 -29.91
N ASN A 309 28.17 -31.56 -30.75
CA ASN A 309 29.59 -31.20 -30.69
C ASN A 309 29.88 -29.95 -29.84
N HIS A 310 28.87 -29.18 -29.43
CA HIS A 310 29.06 -27.87 -28.78
C HIS A 310 28.22 -27.65 -27.51
N GLY A 311 27.45 -28.65 -27.06
CA GLY A 311 26.50 -28.46 -25.97
C GLY A 311 25.33 -27.60 -26.44
N ILE A 312 24.95 -26.58 -25.68
CA ILE A 312 23.83 -25.68 -26.00
C ILE A 312 24.38 -24.31 -26.42
N ILE A 313 23.94 -23.82 -27.57
CA ILE A 313 24.27 -22.48 -28.06
C ILE A 313 23.05 -21.56 -28.01
N ALA A 314 23.28 -20.28 -27.73
CA ALA A 314 22.28 -19.22 -27.91
C ALA A 314 22.49 -18.57 -29.28
N TYR A 315 21.47 -18.61 -30.14
CA TYR A 315 21.52 -18.05 -31.49
C TYR A 315 20.57 -16.86 -31.61
N ASP A 316 21.10 -15.72 -32.05
CA ASP A 316 20.31 -14.54 -32.42
C ASP A 316 19.87 -14.68 -33.86
N TYR A 317 18.59 -14.98 -34.03
CA TYR A 317 18.02 -15.24 -35.35
C TYR A 317 17.59 -13.98 -36.09
N GLN A 318 17.59 -12.81 -35.43
CA GLN A 318 17.36 -11.52 -36.07
C GLN A 318 18.66 -11.03 -36.73
N ASN A 319 19.78 -11.10 -36.01
CA ASN A 319 21.11 -10.70 -36.49
C ASN A 319 21.85 -11.83 -37.23
N GLN A 320 21.32 -13.06 -37.18
CA GLN A 320 21.89 -14.26 -37.80
C GLN A 320 23.31 -14.57 -37.33
N GLU A 321 23.53 -14.54 -36.01
CA GLU A 321 24.81 -14.85 -35.39
C GLU A 321 24.67 -15.63 -34.08
N ILE A 322 25.76 -16.24 -33.62
CA ILE A 322 25.82 -16.86 -32.29
C ILE A 322 25.94 -15.73 -31.27
N ALA A 323 24.90 -15.54 -30.48
CA ALA A 323 24.85 -14.51 -29.44
C ALA A 323 25.82 -14.83 -28.31
N GLU A 324 25.80 -16.08 -27.84
CA GLU A 324 26.61 -16.52 -26.71
C GLU A 324 26.93 -18.02 -26.78
N TYR A 325 28.16 -18.36 -26.38
CA TYR A 325 28.53 -19.71 -25.99
C TYR A 325 28.35 -19.84 -24.49
N LEU A 326 27.27 -20.50 -24.08
CA LEU A 326 27.04 -20.77 -22.68
C LEU A 326 28.26 -21.52 -22.10
N THR A 327 28.60 -21.29 -20.83
CA THR A 327 29.68 -22.04 -20.16
C THR A 327 29.13 -23.31 -19.49
N SER A 328 29.99 -24.28 -19.20
CA SER A 328 29.66 -25.48 -18.39
C SER A 328 28.52 -26.39 -18.90
N ASN A 329 28.13 -26.32 -20.18
CA ASN A 329 27.06 -27.11 -20.78
C ASN A 329 27.54 -28.21 -21.76
N GLY A 330 28.85 -28.46 -21.87
CA GLY A 330 29.40 -29.40 -22.86
C GLY A 330 28.84 -30.82 -22.78
N GLU A 331 28.28 -31.20 -21.62
CA GLU A 331 27.58 -32.48 -21.41
C GLU A 331 26.07 -32.44 -21.73
N TYR A 332 25.56 -31.43 -22.41
CA TYR A 332 24.11 -31.25 -22.67
C TYR A 332 23.80 -31.08 -24.17
N GLY A 333 24.53 -31.79 -25.03
CA GLY A 333 24.39 -31.70 -26.50
C GLY A 333 23.38 -32.67 -27.11
N LYS A 334 22.77 -33.55 -26.30
CA LYS A 334 21.88 -34.65 -26.73
C LYS A 334 20.51 -34.59 -26.04
N THR A 335 19.92 -33.41 -25.96
CA THR A 335 18.62 -33.21 -25.29
C THR A 335 17.67 -32.42 -26.18
N PHE A 336 16.40 -32.78 -26.10
CA PHE A 336 15.33 -31.90 -26.52
C PHE A 336 15.22 -30.86 -25.41
N LEU A 337 15.41 -29.59 -25.78
CA LEU A 337 15.29 -28.48 -24.83
C LEU A 337 13.82 -28.26 -24.58
N GLN A 338 13.46 -27.98 -23.33
CA GLN A 338 12.06 -27.85 -22.97
C GLN A 338 11.88 -26.82 -21.87
N THR A 339 10.99 -25.87 -22.10
CA THR A 339 10.53 -24.96 -21.05
C THR A 339 9.72 -25.74 -20.01
N ALA A 340 10.17 -25.68 -18.77
CA ALA A 340 9.53 -26.31 -17.62
C ALA A 340 8.53 -25.35 -16.94
N PRO A 341 7.72 -25.85 -15.99
CA PRO A 341 6.73 -25.02 -15.31
C PRO A 341 7.31 -23.86 -14.50
N ASP A 342 8.59 -23.92 -14.10
CA ASP A 342 9.28 -22.80 -13.44
C ASP A 342 9.69 -21.66 -14.41
N GLY A 343 9.40 -21.81 -15.71
CA GLY A 343 9.76 -20.85 -16.76
C GLY A 343 11.21 -20.96 -17.24
N HIS A 344 12.01 -21.89 -16.72
CA HIS A 344 13.36 -22.14 -17.20
C HIS A 344 13.39 -23.21 -18.29
N ILE A 345 14.44 -23.18 -19.13
CA ILE A 345 14.63 -24.17 -20.20
C ILE A 345 15.54 -25.28 -19.69
N TYR A 346 15.05 -26.51 -19.66
CA TYR A 346 15.79 -27.66 -19.13
C TYR A 346 16.44 -28.50 -20.23
N ALA A 347 17.47 -29.21 -19.80
CA ALA A 347 18.29 -30.08 -20.63
C ALA A 347 18.72 -31.30 -19.82
N VAL A 348 18.72 -32.47 -20.46
CA VAL A 348 19.26 -33.71 -19.87
C VAL A 348 20.74 -33.85 -20.22
N SER A 349 21.56 -34.23 -19.25
CA SER A 349 22.96 -34.54 -19.48
C SER A 349 23.12 -35.72 -20.45
N ASN A 350 24.20 -35.79 -21.22
CA ASN A 350 24.47 -36.81 -22.26
C ASN A 350 24.47 -38.25 -21.75
N ASN A 351 24.64 -38.47 -20.43
CA ASN A 351 24.56 -39.77 -19.78
C ASN A 351 23.17 -40.08 -19.17
N GLY A 352 22.22 -39.15 -19.23
CA GLY A 352 20.86 -39.28 -18.72
C GLY A 352 20.69 -39.06 -17.21
N GLN A 353 21.73 -38.66 -16.47
CA GLN A 353 21.72 -38.73 -14.99
C GLN A 353 21.36 -37.42 -14.28
N HIS A 354 21.36 -36.30 -15.00
CA HIS A 354 21.14 -34.98 -14.43
C HIS A 354 20.26 -34.12 -15.32
N LEU A 355 19.46 -33.24 -14.70
CA LEU A 355 18.79 -32.14 -15.38
C LEU A 355 19.57 -30.85 -15.12
N GLY A 356 20.12 -30.26 -16.17
CA GLY A 356 20.62 -28.87 -16.13
C GLY A 356 19.55 -27.93 -16.68
N ARG A 357 19.73 -26.63 -16.50
CA ARG A 357 18.81 -25.63 -17.04
C ARG A 357 19.51 -24.37 -17.50
N ILE A 358 18.88 -23.65 -18.40
CA ILE A 358 19.19 -22.26 -18.72
C ILE A 358 18.26 -21.42 -17.88
N ASN A 359 18.84 -20.63 -16.98
CA ASN A 359 18.09 -19.78 -16.08
C ASN A 359 17.51 -18.60 -16.86
N MET A 360 16.19 -18.61 -17.10
CA MET A 360 15.44 -17.55 -17.80
C MET A 360 15.27 -16.25 -16.98
N GLN A 361 16.08 -16.03 -15.94
CA GLN A 361 16.25 -14.72 -15.30
C GLN A 361 17.66 -14.15 -15.53
N THR A 362 18.69 -15.02 -15.61
CA THR A 362 20.09 -14.59 -15.74
C THR A 362 20.72 -14.88 -17.09
N GLY A 363 20.13 -15.75 -17.90
CA GLY A 363 20.67 -16.25 -19.17
C GLY A 363 21.75 -17.32 -19.01
N ASN A 364 22.22 -17.58 -17.79
CA ASN A 364 23.30 -18.54 -17.54
C ASN A 364 22.80 -19.99 -17.60
N PHE A 365 23.70 -20.89 -18.01
CA PHE A 365 23.49 -22.33 -17.88
C PHE A 365 23.91 -22.81 -16.48
N GLU A 366 23.02 -23.52 -15.81
CA GLU A 366 23.22 -24.16 -14.51
C GLU A 366 23.29 -25.69 -14.72
N PRO A 367 24.43 -26.34 -14.43
CA PRO A 367 24.60 -27.76 -14.67
C PRO A 367 23.86 -28.61 -13.62
N GLY A 368 23.51 -29.83 -14.00
CA GLY A 368 22.55 -30.63 -13.25
C GLY A 368 22.96 -31.17 -11.87
N PRO A 369 24.24 -31.30 -11.48
CA PRO A 369 24.58 -31.53 -10.08
C PRO A 369 24.12 -30.39 -9.15
N GLU A 370 23.91 -29.19 -9.68
CA GLU A 370 23.45 -28.01 -8.93
C GLU A 370 21.94 -27.80 -9.04
N VAL A 371 21.32 -28.31 -10.11
CA VAL A 371 19.89 -28.17 -10.40
C VAL A 371 19.11 -29.40 -9.94
N PHE A 372 19.30 -30.57 -10.57
CA PHE A 372 18.67 -31.82 -10.15
C PHE A 372 19.43 -33.06 -10.65
N SER A 373 19.57 -34.05 -9.76
CA SER A 373 20.21 -35.35 -10.06
C SER A 373 19.28 -36.49 -9.69
N PHE A 374 19.12 -37.46 -10.60
CA PHE A 374 18.41 -38.71 -10.32
C PHE A 374 19.22 -39.59 -9.36
N GLN A 375 18.64 -40.70 -8.88
CA GLN A 375 19.39 -41.61 -8.00
C GLN A 375 20.63 -42.16 -8.73
N LEU A 376 21.65 -42.47 -7.95
CA LEU A 376 22.93 -42.92 -8.50
C LEU A 376 22.76 -44.19 -9.35
N GLY A 377 23.04 -44.06 -10.64
CA GLY A 377 22.96 -45.17 -11.60
C GLY A 377 21.69 -45.19 -12.45
N GLU A 378 20.73 -44.29 -12.17
CA GLU A 378 19.55 -44.08 -13.00
C GLU A 378 19.87 -43.23 -14.22
N THR A 379 19.14 -43.45 -15.30
CA THR A 379 19.19 -42.64 -16.52
C THR A 379 17.78 -42.37 -17.02
N VAL A 380 17.50 -41.15 -17.51
CA VAL A 380 16.20 -40.81 -18.13
C VAL A 380 15.85 -41.83 -19.21
N SER A 381 14.64 -42.40 -19.15
CA SER A 381 14.20 -43.44 -20.09
C SER A 381 13.39 -42.93 -21.27
N THR A 382 13.09 -41.62 -21.31
CA THR A 382 12.51 -40.92 -22.46
C THR A 382 13.60 -40.48 -23.42
N TYR A 383 13.85 -41.27 -24.46
CA TYR A 383 14.85 -40.91 -25.46
C TYR A 383 14.57 -41.53 -26.83
N ARG A 384 15.24 -40.97 -27.84
CA ARG A 384 15.38 -41.59 -29.15
C ARG A 384 16.83 -41.91 -29.44
N THR A 385 17.07 -43.04 -30.12
CA THR A 385 18.43 -43.42 -30.51
C THR A 385 18.75 -42.94 -31.93
N PHE A 386 19.87 -42.23 -32.07
CA PHE A 386 20.44 -41.85 -33.36
C PHE A 386 21.89 -42.33 -33.45
N ASN A 387 22.20 -43.10 -34.49
CA ASN A 387 23.52 -43.72 -34.69
C ASN A 387 24.05 -44.50 -33.45
N GLY A 388 23.15 -45.05 -32.63
CA GLY A 388 23.51 -45.81 -31.42
C GLY A 388 23.68 -44.97 -30.16
N GLU A 389 23.42 -43.66 -30.21
CA GLU A 389 23.45 -42.76 -29.05
C GLU A 389 22.05 -42.29 -28.68
N ASN A 390 21.79 -42.12 -27.39
CA ASN A 390 20.49 -41.65 -26.88
C ASN A 390 20.42 -40.13 -26.90
N TYR A 391 19.30 -39.61 -27.39
CA TYR A 391 18.92 -38.21 -27.41
C TYR A 391 17.66 -38.08 -26.56
N PHE A 392 17.81 -37.48 -25.39
CA PHE A 392 16.79 -37.46 -24.34
C PHE A 392 15.70 -36.46 -24.65
N ILE A 393 14.48 -36.80 -24.25
CA ILE A 393 13.26 -36.03 -24.52
C ILE A 393 12.62 -35.70 -23.19
N LEU A 394 12.34 -34.41 -22.98
CA LEU A 394 11.72 -33.90 -21.76
C LEU A 394 10.19 -33.79 -21.93
N PRO A 395 9.42 -33.83 -20.83
CA PRO A 395 7.97 -33.70 -20.90
C PRO A 395 7.54 -32.30 -21.29
N GLU A 396 6.61 -32.20 -22.23
CA GLU A 396 6.02 -30.94 -22.68
C GLU A 396 5.10 -30.31 -21.61
N HIS A 397 5.17 -28.98 -21.46
CA HIS A 397 4.30 -28.20 -20.56
C HIS A 397 3.38 -27.27 -21.37
N HIS A 398 2.16 -27.02 -20.88
CA HIS A 398 1.16 -26.24 -21.63
C HIS A 398 0.45 -25.17 -20.81
N VAL A 399 0.78 -25.02 -19.52
CA VAL A 399 0.18 -23.99 -18.67
C VAL A 399 1.10 -22.76 -18.72
N PRO A 400 0.57 -21.56 -19.04
CA PRO A 400 1.35 -20.34 -18.99
C PRO A 400 1.92 -20.09 -17.60
N HIS A 401 3.11 -19.54 -17.56
CA HIS A 401 3.81 -19.11 -16.37
C HIS A 401 3.10 -17.92 -15.69
N ASN A 402 2.31 -18.16 -14.64
CA ASN A 402 1.51 -17.12 -13.98
C ASN A 402 1.59 -17.17 -12.45
N TYR A 403 2.74 -16.76 -11.89
CA TYR A 403 2.95 -16.73 -10.43
C TYR A 403 2.28 -15.55 -9.77
N LEU A 404 1.83 -15.73 -8.53
CA LEU A 404 1.23 -14.65 -7.78
C LEU A 404 2.34 -13.71 -7.28
N THR A 405 2.44 -12.54 -7.88
CA THR A 405 3.42 -11.52 -7.49
C THR A 405 2.74 -10.24 -7.08
N VAL A 406 3.34 -9.52 -6.12
CA VAL A 406 2.80 -8.27 -5.61
C VAL A 406 3.87 -7.19 -5.46
N GLU A 407 3.46 -5.94 -5.63
CA GLU A 407 4.19 -4.74 -5.25
C GLU A 407 3.55 -4.10 -4.02
N LEU A 408 4.38 -3.54 -3.13
CA LEU A 408 3.95 -2.86 -1.92
C LEU A 408 4.40 -1.39 -1.92
N GLN A 409 3.48 -0.50 -1.55
CA GLN A 409 3.75 0.90 -1.26
C GLN A 409 3.17 1.25 0.12
N THR A 410 3.91 2.01 0.92
CA THR A 410 3.50 2.45 2.26
C THR A 410 3.54 3.97 2.37
N GLU A 411 2.64 4.53 3.17
CA GLU A 411 2.66 5.92 3.59
C GLU A 411 2.91 6.01 5.11
N ASP A 412 3.85 6.86 5.49
CA ASP A 412 4.26 7.08 6.88
C ASP A 412 3.13 7.69 7.73
N VAL A 413 3.25 7.55 9.04
CA VAL A 413 2.26 8.00 10.03
C VAL A 413 2.76 9.22 10.79
N CYS A 414 1.85 10.05 11.29
CA CYS A 414 2.21 11.04 12.30
C CYS A 414 2.47 10.39 13.68
N LEU A 415 3.33 11.00 14.49
CA LEU A 415 3.66 10.46 15.82
C LEU A 415 2.40 10.32 16.69
N GLY A 416 2.09 9.08 17.09
CA GLY A 416 0.90 8.76 17.90
C GLY A 416 -0.42 8.75 17.12
N ALA A 417 -0.38 8.86 15.79
CA ALA A 417 -1.55 8.79 14.92
C ALA A 417 -1.78 7.38 14.35
N THR A 418 -2.91 7.21 13.67
CA THR A 418 -3.32 6.00 12.96
C THR A 418 -3.71 6.36 11.53
N ASP A 419 -2.92 7.17 10.83
CA ASP A 419 -3.22 7.69 9.50
C ASP A 419 -2.32 7.11 8.38
N GLY A 420 -1.43 6.18 8.71
CA GLY A 420 -0.61 5.49 7.73
C GLY A 420 -1.44 4.57 6.83
N SER A 421 -0.88 4.23 5.67
CA SER A 421 -1.53 3.37 4.68
C SER A 421 -0.55 2.37 4.05
N ALA A 422 -1.08 1.27 3.53
CA ALA A 422 -0.32 0.29 2.76
C ALA A 422 -1.13 -0.19 1.56
N THR A 423 -0.60 0.03 0.37
CA THR A 423 -1.21 -0.39 -0.90
C THR A 423 -0.47 -1.58 -1.47
N ILE A 424 -1.21 -2.67 -1.69
CA ILE A 424 -0.71 -3.90 -2.31
C ILE A 424 -1.30 -3.99 -3.72
N THR A 425 -0.43 -4.16 -4.72
CA THR A 425 -0.81 -4.33 -6.12
C THR A 425 -0.36 -5.69 -6.61
N VAL A 426 -1.28 -6.55 -7.01
CA VAL A 426 -1.00 -7.81 -7.69
C VAL A 426 -0.56 -7.53 -9.13
N THR A 427 0.67 -7.92 -9.45
CA THR A 427 1.31 -7.74 -10.76
C THR A 427 1.17 -8.96 -11.66
N ASN A 428 0.98 -10.16 -11.08
CA ASN A 428 0.75 -11.40 -11.81
C ASN A 428 -0.03 -12.37 -10.89
N GLY A 429 -0.80 -13.31 -11.45
CA GLY A 429 -1.72 -14.19 -10.70
C GLY A 429 -3.10 -14.32 -11.37
N TYR A 430 -4.03 -15.02 -10.72
CA TYR A 430 -5.39 -15.25 -11.24
C TYR A 430 -6.45 -14.41 -10.52
N ILE A 431 -7.35 -13.78 -11.28
CA ILE A 431 -8.42 -12.91 -10.74
C ILE A 431 -9.26 -13.60 -9.64
N ASN A 432 -9.76 -12.78 -8.69
CA ASN A 432 -10.34 -13.14 -7.37
C ASN A 432 -9.30 -13.20 -6.26
N TYR A 433 -8.76 -12.03 -5.90
CA TYR A 433 -7.71 -11.90 -4.92
C TYR A 433 -8.27 -11.71 -3.52
N THR A 434 -7.72 -12.44 -2.55
CA THR A 434 -7.98 -12.27 -1.12
C THR A 434 -6.76 -11.63 -0.46
N TYR A 435 -6.89 -10.41 0.05
CA TYR A 435 -5.86 -9.68 0.79
C TYR A 435 -6.13 -9.80 2.29
N THR A 436 -5.12 -10.17 3.05
CA THR A 436 -5.19 -10.30 4.52
C THR A 436 -4.07 -9.50 5.16
N LEU A 437 -4.39 -8.70 6.17
CA LEU A 437 -3.42 -7.90 6.93
C LEU A 437 -3.37 -8.34 8.40
N TYR A 438 -2.15 -8.47 8.91
CA TYR A 438 -1.85 -8.70 10.33
C TYR A 438 -0.96 -7.59 10.87
N LYS A 439 -1.09 -7.32 12.17
CA LYS A 439 -0.20 -6.41 12.93
C LYS A 439 0.51 -7.15 14.05
N TYR A 440 1.77 -6.82 14.28
CA TYR A 440 2.57 -7.43 15.35
C TYR A 440 2.29 -6.75 16.69
N ILE A 441 1.69 -7.46 17.63
CA ILE A 441 1.30 -6.96 18.96
C ILE A 441 1.64 -8.03 20.01
N ASN A 442 2.27 -7.64 21.12
CA ASN A 442 2.55 -8.53 22.26
C ASN A 442 3.24 -9.87 21.87
N ASN A 443 4.20 -9.81 20.95
CA ASN A 443 4.92 -10.96 20.37
C ASN A 443 4.06 -11.94 19.54
N ASN A 444 2.92 -11.49 19.00
CA ASN A 444 2.09 -12.29 18.10
C ASN A 444 1.56 -11.46 16.94
N TRP A 445 1.23 -12.13 15.83
CA TRP A 445 0.51 -11.53 14.70
C TRP A 445 -0.99 -11.56 14.97
N GLU A 446 -1.61 -10.40 15.07
CA GLU A 446 -3.06 -10.25 15.23
C GLU A 446 -3.70 -9.86 13.89
N LEU A 447 -4.78 -10.54 13.51
CA LEU A 447 -5.51 -10.27 12.27
C LEU A 447 -6.20 -8.90 12.38
N LEU A 448 -5.94 -8.02 11.41
CA LEU A 448 -6.63 -6.73 11.29
C LEU A 448 -7.78 -6.80 10.29
N GLU A 449 -7.52 -7.30 9.09
CA GLU A 449 -8.48 -7.23 7.99
C GLU A 449 -8.29 -8.38 7.00
N THR A 450 -9.39 -8.81 6.38
CA THR A 450 -9.41 -9.74 5.25
C THR A 450 -10.47 -9.30 4.25
N VAL A 451 -10.11 -9.22 2.98
CA VAL A 451 -11.01 -8.78 1.91
C VAL A 451 -10.78 -9.61 0.65
N THR A 452 -11.86 -10.00 -0.04
CA THR A 452 -11.80 -10.67 -1.34
C THR A 452 -12.42 -9.80 -2.41
N ILE A 453 -11.67 -9.49 -3.46
CA ILE A 453 -12.09 -8.61 -4.56
C ILE A 453 -11.55 -9.11 -5.91
N GLU A 454 -12.24 -8.75 -6.99
CA GLU A 454 -11.75 -8.99 -8.36
C GLU A 454 -10.62 -8.01 -8.75
N ASN A 455 -10.44 -6.91 -8.01
CA ASN A 455 -9.44 -5.90 -8.32
C ASN A 455 -8.02 -6.37 -7.93
N ASN A 456 -7.04 -6.07 -8.78
CA ASN A 456 -5.63 -6.41 -8.53
C ASN A 456 -4.93 -5.41 -7.60
N LEU A 457 -5.65 -4.51 -6.93
CA LEU A 457 -5.08 -3.53 -6.01
C LEU A 457 -6.00 -3.32 -4.81
N TYR A 458 -5.41 -3.26 -3.62
CA TYR A 458 -6.10 -2.94 -2.37
C TYR A 458 -5.24 -2.09 -1.43
N THR A 459 -5.86 -1.11 -0.77
CA THR A 459 -5.20 -0.22 0.21
C THR A 459 -5.78 -0.42 1.60
N PHE A 460 -4.93 -0.83 2.53
CA PHE A 460 -5.22 -0.82 3.97
C PHE A 460 -4.97 0.60 4.51
N ASN A 461 -5.97 1.16 5.19
CA ASN A 461 -5.91 2.52 5.74
C ASN A 461 -5.96 2.48 7.27
N ASN A 462 -5.71 3.62 7.89
CA ASN A 462 -5.76 3.83 9.33
C ASN A 462 -4.74 3.01 10.12
N LEU A 463 -3.54 2.85 9.57
CA LEU A 463 -2.47 2.08 10.19
C LEU A 463 -1.68 2.97 11.15
N SER A 464 -1.44 2.49 12.37
CA SER A 464 -0.51 3.16 13.28
C SER A 464 0.93 2.73 13.01
N GLU A 465 1.88 3.38 13.66
CA GLU A 465 3.26 2.91 13.75
C GLU A 465 3.31 1.43 14.19
N GLY A 466 4.17 0.65 13.54
CA GLY A 466 4.44 -0.75 13.90
C GLY A 466 4.76 -1.65 12.71
N ASP A 467 4.94 -2.93 13.01
CA ASP A 467 5.24 -3.97 12.02
C ASP A 467 3.98 -4.72 11.58
N TYR A 468 3.91 -4.99 10.29
CA TYR A 468 2.76 -5.57 9.59
C TYR A 468 3.19 -6.74 8.71
N LYS A 469 2.26 -7.67 8.52
CA LYS A 469 2.38 -8.80 7.58
C LYS A 469 1.16 -8.83 6.68
N TYR A 470 1.37 -8.95 5.38
CA TYR A 470 0.29 -9.20 4.43
C TYR A 470 0.33 -10.64 3.92
N VAL A 471 -0.82 -11.17 3.53
CA VAL A 471 -0.97 -12.41 2.77
C VAL A 471 -1.96 -12.14 1.62
N VAL A 472 -1.59 -12.50 0.40
CA VAL A 472 -2.46 -12.43 -0.78
C VAL A 472 -2.66 -13.84 -1.33
N ILE A 473 -3.91 -14.18 -1.62
CA ILE A 473 -4.31 -15.45 -2.26
C ILE A 473 -5.04 -15.12 -3.55
N ASP A 474 -4.75 -15.79 -4.65
CA ASP A 474 -5.41 -15.57 -5.94
C ASP A 474 -6.57 -16.57 -6.20
N GLY A 475 -7.24 -16.45 -7.35
CA GLY A 475 -8.39 -17.30 -7.70
C GLY A 475 -8.07 -18.78 -7.93
N HIS A 476 -6.79 -19.17 -7.95
CA HIS A 476 -6.31 -20.55 -8.08
C HIS A 476 -5.60 -21.02 -6.80
N GLU A 477 -5.86 -20.36 -5.67
CA GLU A 477 -5.29 -20.69 -4.35
C GLU A 477 -3.77 -20.50 -4.25
N ASN A 478 -3.13 -19.85 -5.23
CA ASN A 478 -1.73 -19.44 -5.09
C ASN A 478 -1.63 -18.41 -3.98
N THR A 479 -0.58 -18.50 -3.16
CA THR A 479 -0.42 -17.65 -1.97
C THR A 479 0.95 -16.98 -1.99
N THR A 480 0.97 -15.68 -1.67
CA THR A 480 2.20 -14.91 -1.41
C THR A 480 2.04 -14.13 -0.11
N GLU A 481 3.14 -13.90 0.62
CA GLU A 481 3.15 -13.11 1.85
C GLU A 481 4.40 -12.23 1.93
N GLY A 482 4.30 -11.15 2.71
CA GLY A 482 5.42 -10.25 2.95
C GLY A 482 5.22 -9.38 4.18
N PHE A 483 6.25 -8.63 4.54
CA PHE A 483 6.31 -7.83 5.76
C PHE A 483 6.64 -6.38 5.43
N PHE A 484 6.12 -5.46 6.24
CA PHE A 484 6.44 -4.04 6.16
C PHE A 484 6.26 -3.36 7.51
N SER A 485 6.75 -2.14 7.63
CA SER A 485 6.56 -1.32 8.82
C SER A 485 5.95 0.01 8.40
N ILE A 486 5.00 0.49 9.20
CA ILE A 486 4.57 1.89 9.16
C ILE A 486 5.42 2.61 10.19
N VAL A 487 6.17 3.63 9.76
CA VAL A 487 7.07 4.40 10.61
C VAL A 487 6.56 5.82 10.76
N VAL A 488 6.97 6.47 11.86
CA VAL A 488 6.80 7.91 11.99
C VAL A 488 7.79 8.58 11.02
N GLY A 489 7.28 9.41 10.10
CA GLY A 489 8.13 10.02 9.07
C GLY A 489 9.28 10.82 9.67
N GLU A 490 10.52 10.35 9.48
CA GLU A 490 11.73 10.95 10.06
C GLU A 490 12.07 12.34 9.47
N ASP A 491 11.40 12.76 8.39
CA ASP A 491 11.59 14.07 7.72
C ASP A 491 10.34 14.98 7.80
N LEU A 492 9.35 14.67 8.66
CA LEU A 492 8.13 15.48 8.77
C LEU A 492 8.39 16.85 9.42
N PHE A 493 9.36 16.94 10.34
CA PHE A 493 9.65 18.14 11.11
C PHE A 493 11.07 18.66 10.85
N ASP A 494 11.25 19.99 10.82
CA ASP A 494 12.58 20.61 10.72
C ASP A 494 13.37 20.44 12.03
N VAL A 495 12.65 20.30 13.15
CA VAL A 495 13.20 20.14 14.49
C VAL A 495 12.41 19.08 15.28
N ASP A 496 13.04 17.93 15.49
CA ASP A 496 12.41 16.80 16.18
C ASP A 496 12.55 16.86 17.71
N GLU A 497 13.63 17.46 18.19
CA GLU A 497 13.89 17.60 19.63
C GLU A 497 13.26 18.87 20.22
N PHE A 498 13.20 18.94 21.54
CA PHE A 498 12.74 20.15 22.25
C PHE A 498 13.88 21.18 22.25
N GLU A 499 13.76 22.23 21.44
CA GLU A 499 14.82 23.22 21.24
C GLU A 499 14.94 24.19 22.42
N ASP A 500 16.16 24.46 22.87
CA ASP A 500 16.47 25.31 24.01
C ASP A 500 17.10 26.63 23.51
N ILE A 501 16.41 27.76 23.67
CA ILE A 501 16.87 29.10 23.27
C ILE A 501 17.47 29.81 24.48
N ASP A 502 18.77 30.08 24.43
CA ASP A 502 19.54 30.65 25.54
C ASP A 502 20.18 32.01 25.22
N SER A 503 20.83 32.62 26.23
CA SER A 503 21.43 33.96 26.13
C SER A 503 22.63 34.07 25.17
N TYR A 504 23.18 32.96 24.68
CA TYR A 504 24.25 32.97 23.68
C TYR A 504 23.71 33.13 22.26
N ASP A 505 22.41 32.92 22.07
CA ASP A 505 21.71 33.06 20.79
C ASP A 505 20.36 33.80 20.95
N PRO A 506 20.36 35.08 21.37
CA PRO A 506 19.14 35.87 21.41
C PRO A 506 18.55 35.96 20.00
N ALA A 507 17.41 35.30 19.83
CA ALA A 507 16.81 35.02 18.55
C ALA A 507 15.93 36.19 18.07
N TYR A 508 16.35 36.84 16.98
CA TYR A 508 15.45 37.60 16.12
C TYR A 508 15.12 36.76 14.89
N TRP A 509 13.89 36.25 14.84
CA TRP A 509 13.38 35.46 13.73
C TRP A 509 12.52 36.34 12.83
N ASN A 510 12.85 36.40 11.55
CA ASN A 510 12.06 37.12 10.56
C ASN A 510 11.89 36.27 9.30
N GLU A 511 10.66 36.17 8.80
CA GLU A 511 10.33 35.37 7.60
C GLU A 511 10.74 33.90 7.74
N VAL A 512 10.63 33.35 8.95
CA VAL A 512 10.93 31.95 9.24
C VAL A 512 9.67 31.12 9.03
N ASN A 513 9.77 30.05 8.24
CA ASN A 513 8.81 28.97 8.24
C ASN A 513 9.50 27.74 8.78
N ARG A 514 9.01 27.20 9.91
CA ARG A 514 9.66 26.06 10.57
C ARG A 514 8.63 25.14 11.24
N THR A 515 8.88 23.84 11.19
CA THR A 515 8.04 22.81 11.81
C THR A 515 8.75 22.19 13.02
N TYR A 516 8.02 21.95 14.11
CA TYR A 516 8.54 21.43 15.37
C TYR A 516 7.74 20.21 15.84
N GLN A 517 8.41 19.08 16.08
CA GLN A 517 7.77 17.90 16.65
C GLN A 517 7.48 18.07 18.15
N ARG A 518 8.39 18.72 18.89
CA ARG A 518 8.31 18.90 20.36
C ARG A 518 8.22 20.37 20.82
N GLY A 519 8.57 21.33 19.97
CA GLY A 519 8.52 22.76 20.28
C GLY A 519 9.83 23.28 20.89
N PHE A 520 9.76 24.38 21.63
CA PHE A 520 10.96 25.05 22.16
C PHE A 520 10.74 25.75 23.51
N ARG A 521 11.83 26.05 24.21
CA ARG A 521 11.87 26.79 25.47
C ARG A 521 12.76 28.02 25.36
N ILE A 522 12.32 29.11 25.95
CA ILE A 522 13.09 30.35 26.09
C ILE A 522 13.56 30.46 27.54
N PHE A 523 14.88 30.41 27.76
CA PHE A 523 15.45 30.48 29.09
C PHE A 523 15.29 31.86 29.75
N ALA A 524 15.30 31.87 31.08
CA ALA A 524 15.20 33.08 31.90
C ALA A 524 16.20 34.16 31.47
N GLY A 525 15.71 35.39 31.32
CA GLY A 525 16.52 36.55 30.92
C GLY A 525 16.80 36.65 29.41
N VAL A 526 16.17 35.82 28.59
CA VAL A 526 16.27 35.85 27.13
C VAL A 526 15.03 36.49 26.53
N ASP A 527 15.24 37.43 25.60
CA ASP A 527 14.18 38.04 24.80
C ASP A 527 14.25 37.49 23.37
N VAL A 528 13.12 36.96 22.88
CA VAL A 528 12.97 36.44 21.52
C VAL A 528 11.91 37.25 20.79
N THR A 529 12.18 37.65 19.55
CA THR A 529 11.21 38.33 18.69
C THR A 529 11.00 37.54 17.40
N ILE A 530 9.75 37.22 17.10
CA ILE A 530 9.32 36.49 15.91
C ILE A 530 8.47 37.43 15.06
N THR A 531 8.94 37.74 13.85
CA THR A 531 8.29 38.67 12.92
C THR A 531 8.00 38.01 11.57
N ASN A 532 6.84 38.27 10.96
CA ASN A 532 6.49 37.77 9.62
C ASN A 532 6.71 36.26 9.40
N SER A 533 6.56 35.43 10.44
CA SER A 533 6.96 34.02 10.44
C SER A 533 5.78 33.09 10.66
N ASN A 534 5.87 31.84 10.20
CA ASN A 534 4.88 30.80 10.48
C ASN A 534 5.57 29.58 11.10
N LEU A 535 5.19 29.23 12.31
CA LEU A 535 5.72 28.07 13.02
C LEU A 535 4.62 27.03 13.19
N TYR A 536 4.92 25.78 12.87
CA TYR A 536 3.96 24.68 12.90
C TYR A 536 4.37 23.61 13.90
N PHE A 537 3.41 23.12 14.67
CA PHE A 537 3.68 22.31 15.86
C PHE A 537 2.99 20.94 15.78
N GLY A 538 3.73 19.88 16.08
CA GLY A 538 3.18 18.54 16.27
C GLY A 538 2.32 18.44 17.54
N LYS A 539 1.54 17.35 17.66
CA LYS A 539 0.60 17.10 18.77
C LYS A 539 1.15 17.36 20.17
N TYR A 540 2.37 16.90 20.43
CA TYR A 540 3.00 17.01 21.74
C TYR A 540 3.84 18.29 21.94
N ALA A 541 3.91 19.14 20.91
CA ALA A 541 4.74 20.33 20.94
C ALA A 541 4.14 21.45 21.79
N ARG A 542 5.01 22.20 22.44
CA ARG A 542 4.67 23.38 23.25
C ARG A 542 5.77 24.43 23.19
N ILE A 543 5.41 25.66 23.50
CA ILE A 543 6.38 26.73 23.74
C ILE A 543 6.41 27.03 25.23
N VAL A 544 7.59 27.09 25.84
CA VAL A 544 7.74 27.44 27.26
C VAL A 544 8.54 28.73 27.39
N ILE A 545 7.92 29.77 27.99
CA ILE A 545 8.57 31.04 28.30
C ILE A 545 8.89 31.03 29.79
N GLU A 546 10.18 30.98 30.15
CA GLU A 546 10.60 30.96 31.55
C GLU A 546 10.39 32.29 32.29
N PRO A 547 10.42 32.29 33.64
CA PRO A 547 10.41 33.51 34.42
C PRO A 547 11.54 34.47 34.00
N GLY A 548 11.17 35.71 33.66
CA GLY A 548 12.11 36.74 33.20
C GLY A 548 12.51 36.65 31.74
N ALA A 549 11.96 35.71 30.97
CA ALA A 549 12.06 35.67 29.52
C ALA A 549 10.90 36.42 28.85
N THR A 550 11.12 36.92 27.64
CA THR A 550 10.09 37.55 26.81
C THR A 550 10.02 36.88 25.45
N LEU A 551 8.80 36.55 25.01
CA LEU A 551 8.50 36.25 23.62
C LEU A 551 7.62 37.36 23.04
N THR A 552 8.10 38.01 21.98
CA THR A 552 7.32 38.97 21.20
C THR A 552 6.99 38.39 19.83
N MET A 553 5.71 38.28 19.51
CA MET A 553 5.23 37.96 18.17
C MET A 553 4.70 39.20 17.48
N ASN A 554 5.10 39.37 16.22
CA ASN A 554 4.68 40.49 15.39
C ASN A 554 4.32 39.99 13.99
N ASN A 555 3.05 40.11 13.58
CA ASN A 555 2.55 39.60 12.30
C ASN A 555 3.03 38.16 11.99
N SER A 556 2.89 37.26 12.97
CA SER A 556 3.38 35.87 12.88
C SER A 556 2.32 34.87 13.33
N THR A 557 2.42 33.64 12.85
CA THR A 557 1.46 32.56 13.10
C THR A 557 2.10 31.41 13.85
N LEU A 558 1.45 30.93 14.91
CA LEU A 558 1.71 29.64 15.56
C LEU A 558 0.50 28.73 15.31
N ASP A 559 0.70 27.64 14.60
CA ASP A 559 -0.39 26.73 14.22
C ASP A 559 0.03 25.26 14.39
N TYR A 560 -0.90 24.33 14.28
CA TYR A 560 -0.57 22.90 14.22
C TYR A 560 0.07 22.53 12.87
N TYR A 561 0.81 21.43 12.86
CA TYR A 561 1.31 20.85 11.62
C TYR A 561 0.18 20.15 10.85
N ALA A 562 -0.36 20.85 9.85
CA ALA A 562 -1.54 20.46 9.08
C ALA A 562 -1.58 18.98 8.62
N PRO A 563 -0.48 18.39 8.11
CA PRO A 563 -0.49 16.99 7.69
C PRO A 563 -0.87 15.99 8.79
N CYS A 564 -0.66 16.32 10.06
CA CYS A 564 -1.04 15.45 11.17
C CYS A 564 -2.48 15.65 11.69
N LEU A 565 -3.18 16.73 11.30
CA LEU A 565 -4.56 17.02 11.76
C LEU A 565 -4.77 16.97 13.29
N GLU A 566 -3.72 17.27 14.07
CA GLU A 566 -3.75 17.16 15.53
C GLU A 566 -3.39 18.48 16.20
N LYS A 567 -4.16 18.87 17.22
CA LYS A 567 -3.91 20.10 17.98
C LYS A 567 -2.60 19.99 18.76
N TRP A 568 -1.84 21.08 18.79
CA TRP A 568 -0.64 21.21 19.62
C TRP A 568 -0.98 21.76 21.00
N ARG A 569 -0.05 21.73 21.97
CA ARG A 569 -0.36 22.07 23.37
C ARG A 569 -0.48 23.57 23.63
N GLY A 570 0.14 24.41 22.79
CA GLY A 570 0.13 25.87 22.89
C GLY A 570 1.32 26.47 23.65
N VAL A 571 1.13 27.69 24.17
CA VAL A 571 2.17 28.48 24.85
C VAL A 571 1.98 28.46 26.37
N GLU A 572 3.03 28.07 27.10
CA GLU A 572 3.11 28.10 28.56
C GLU A 572 3.97 29.29 29.02
N VAL A 573 3.35 30.28 29.66
CA VAL A 573 4.01 31.47 30.18
C VAL A 573 4.28 31.28 31.67
N ALA A 574 5.50 30.89 32.01
CA ALA A 574 5.89 30.59 33.37
C ALA A 574 6.02 31.86 34.21
N GLY A 575 5.42 31.83 35.39
CA GLY A 575 5.61 32.84 36.42
C GLY A 575 6.28 32.31 37.68
N VAL A 576 6.36 33.19 38.68
CA VAL A 576 6.69 32.87 40.06
C VAL A 576 5.56 33.41 40.93
N TRP A 577 4.76 32.50 41.49
CA TRP A 577 3.45 32.82 42.10
C TRP A 577 3.47 33.87 43.21
N ASN A 578 4.62 34.12 43.83
CA ASN A 578 4.79 35.05 44.96
C ASN A 578 5.69 36.25 44.63
N GLN A 579 5.95 36.53 43.36
CA GLN A 579 6.75 37.68 42.91
C GLN A 579 5.88 38.68 42.14
N PRO A 580 6.19 39.99 42.18
CA PRO A 580 5.47 41.00 41.42
C PRO A 580 5.62 40.82 39.90
N GLN A 581 4.66 41.34 39.12
CA GLN A 581 4.73 41.39 37.64
C GLN A 581 5.50 42.60 37.09
N ILE A 582 5.82 43.57 37.94
CA ILE A 582 6.46 44.83 37.57
C ILE A 582 7.98 44.64 37.46
N ASP A 583 8.62 45.47 36.64
CA ASP A 583 10.08 45.57 36.59
C ASP A 583 10.67 45.92 37.97
N GLU A 584 11.66 45.15 38.43
CA GLU A 584 12.49 45.51 39.58
C GLU A 584 13.96 45.70 39.14
N TYR A 585 14.30 46.96 38.83
CA TYR A 585 15.65 47.39 38.39
C TYR A 585 16.16 46.71 37.10
N GLY A 586 15.29 46.54 36.10
CA GLY A 586 15.61 45.90 34.82
C GLY A 586 15.49 44.37 34.83
N ASN A 587 14.88 43.79 35.87
CA ASN A 587 14.64 42.36 35.97
C ASN A 587 13.13 42.11 36.11
N TYR A 588 12.55 41.51 35.08
CA TYR A 588 11.23 40.92 35.18
C TYR A 588 11.32 39.54 35.84
N LEU A 589 10.46 39.29 36.82
CA LEU A 589 10.44 38.02 37.55
C LEU A 589 9.38 37.03 37.02
N GLN A 590 8.63 37.45 36.01
CA GLN A 590 7.57 36.69 35.36
C GLN A 590 7.94 36.52 33.89
N GLY A 591 7.58 35.39 33.28
CA GLY A 591 7.65 35.20 31.84
C GLY A 591 6.61 36.08 31.15
N ARG A 592 6.91 36.51 29.93
CA ARG A 592 6.13 37.50 29.20
C ARG A 592 5.88 37.09 27.76
N LEU A 593 4.64 37.18 27.32
CA LEU A 593 4.24 37.02 25.94
C LEU A 593 3.61 38.32 25.44
N SER A 594 4.16 38.89 24.36
CA SER A 594 3.57 40.01 23.62
C SER A 594 3.08 39.53 22.25
N LEU A 595 1.84 39.83 21.88
CA LEU A 595 1.26 39.52 20.58
C LEU A 595 0.84 40.81 19.88
N GLU A 596 1.37 41.07 18.69
CA GLU A 596 1.16 42.34 17.99
C GLU A 596 0.84 42.14 16.50
N ASN A 597 0.14 43.12 15.91
CA ASN A 597 -0.03 43.34 14.47
C ASN A 597 -0.52 42.09 13.70
N GLY A 598 -1.66 41.54 14.09
CA GLY A 598 -2.29 40.38 13.46
C GLY A 598 -1.67 39.04 13.83
N SER A 599 -0.83 38.97 14.87
CA SER A 599 -0.24 37.68 15.29
C SER A 599 -1.31 36.66 15.67
N GLU A 600 -1.17 35.44 15.18
CA GLU A 600 -2.15 34.37 15.33
C GLU A 600 -1.60 33.19 16.15
N ILE A 601 -2.40 32.71 17.10
CA ILE A 601 -2.22 31.40 17.74
C ILE A 601 -3.46 30.57 17.46
N SER A 602 -3.31 29.47 16.75
CA SER A 602 -4.43 28.66 16.29
C SER A 602 -4.26 27.17 16.51
N ASN A 603 -5.40 26.48 16.56
CA ASN A 603 -5.52 25.02 16.68
C ASN A 603 -4.70 24.41 17.84
N ALA A 604 -4.56 25.13 18.94
CA ALA A 604 -3.96 24.63 20.17
C ALA A 604 -5.02 24.05 21.13
N GLU A 605 -4.61 23.16 22.02
CA GLU A 605 -5.41 22.75 23.18
C GLU A 605 -5.69 23.95 24.10
N ASN A 606 -4.62 24.63 24.56
CA ASN A 606 -4.70 25.90 25.27
C ASN A 606 -3.76 26.87 24.55
N ALA A 607 -4.27 27.86 23.81
CA ALA A 607 -3.41 28.79 23.07
C ALA A 607 -2.38 29.48 23.99
N ILE A 608 -2.84 29.94 25.16
CA ILE A 608 -1.99 30.50 26.22
C ILE A 608 -2.39 29.94 27.58
N SER A 609 -1.43 29.38 28.30
CA SER A 609 -1.53 29.01 29.71
C SER A 609 -0.60 29.90 30.54
N LEU A 610 -1.13 30.65 31.51
CA LEU A 610 -0.33 31.51 32.40
C LEU A 610 0.23 30.71 33.60
N TYR A 611 0.72 29.52 33.28
CA TYR A 611 1.35 28.52 34.12
C TYR A 611 2.04 27.49 33.22
N THR A 612 2.87 26.66 33.83
CA THR A 612 3.54 25.53 33.15
C THR A 612 2.99 24.19 33.61
N CYS A 613 3.20 23.16 32.80
CA CYS A 613 2.83 21.79 33.11
C CYS A 613 4.05 20.86 33.19
N ASN A 614 3.94 19.84 34.03
CA ASN A 614 4.75 18.63 33.91
C ASN A 614 3.97 17.58 33.09
N TYR A 615 4.70 16.79 32.31
CA TYR A 615 4.17 15.74 31.46
C TYR A 615 4.86 14.42 31.83
N PRO A 616 4.31 13.66 32.80
CA PRO A 616 4.89 12.38 33.22
C PRO A 616 4.98 11.35 32.09
N ASN A 617 4.09 11.47 31.10
CA ASN A 617 4.05 10.75 29.83
C ASN A 617 3.43 11.66 28.76
N GLU A 618 3.28 11.19 27.52
CA GLU A 618 2.85 12.01 26.40
C GLU A 618 1.38 12.47 26.48
N ASP A 619 0.53 11.75 27.22
CA ASP A 619 -0.91 12.03 27.27
C ASP A 619 -1.37 12.66 28.59
N GLU A 620 -0.52 12.66 29.63
CA GLU A 620 -0.87 13.19 30.95
C GLU A 620 -0.33 14.60 31.19
N ARG A 621 -1.23 15.53 31.55
CA ARG A 621 -0.91 16.93 31.87
C ARG A 621 -1.10 17.23 33.35
N VAL A 622 -0.02 17.63 34.04
CA VAL A 622 -0.05 18.02 35.46
C VAL A 622 0.33 19.49 35.62
N ILE A 623 -0.62 20.32 36.06
CA ILE A 623 -0.42 21.77 36.28
C ILE A 623 0.57 22.02 37.43
N LEU A 624 1.57 22.88 37.20
CA LEU A 624 2.52 23.34 38.21
C LEU A 624 2.04 24.66 38.83
N TRP A 625 1.20 24.58 39.87
CA TRP A 625 0.59 25.76 40.52
C TRP A 625 1.57 26.84 40.98
N GLY A 626 2.80 26.47 41.35
CA GLY A 626 3.84 27.43 41.75
C GLY A 626 4.39 28.29 40.59
N SER A 627 4.02 27.98 39.35
CA SER A 627 4.42 28.71 38.14
C SER A 627 3.39 29.73 37.66
N ALA A 628 2.38 30.05 38.47
CA ALA A 628 1.44 31.13 38.17
C ALA A 628 2.15 32.50 38.17
N GLY A 629 1.62 33.47 37.42
CA GLY A 629 2.07 34.87 37.46
C GLY A 629 2.60 35.43 36.15
N GLY A 630 2.73 34.60 35.12
CA GLY A 630 3.09 35.02 33.76
C GLY A 630 2.19 36.15 33.24
N VAL A 631 2.71 36.91 32.27
CA VAL A 631 2.02 38.08 31.70
C VAL A 631 1.79 37.86 30.21
N VAL A 632 0.57 38.15 29.75
CA VAL A 632 0.23 38.22 28.32
C VAL A 632 -0.26 39.61 27.98
N GLN A 633 0.31 40.21 26.94
CA GLN A 633 -0.08 41.52 26.42
C GLN A 633 -0.37 41.35 24.93
N ALA A 634 -1.66 41.32 24.58
CA ALA A 634 -2.09 41.11 23.21
C ALA A 634 -2.74 42.39 22.68
N ASN A 635 -2.32 42.80 21.49
CA ASN A 635 -2.85 43.95 20.78
C ASN A 635 -2.95 43.65 19.29
N ASP A 636 -4.18 43.62 18.77
CA ASP A 636 -4.48 43.19 17.40
C ASP A 636 -4.02 41.74 17.14
N ALA A 637 -4.29 40.83 18.07
CA ALA A 637 -3.97 39.41 17.97
C ALA A 637 -5.20 38.56 17.62
N LEU A 638 -4.95 37.33 17.19
CA LEU A 638 -5.97 36.39 16.77
C LEU A 638 -5.80 35.03 17.45
N PHE A 639 -6.87 34.56 18.08
CA PHE A 639 -6.96 33.25 18.71
C PHE A 639 -8.02 32.41 18.01
N ARG A 640 -7.62 31.54 17.08
CA ARG A 640 -8.55 30.81 16.21
C ARG A 640 -8.58 29.31 16.47
N ASN A 641 -9.79 28.72 16.59
CA ASN A 641 -10.02 27.28 16.68
C ASN A 641 -9.22 26.56 17.78
N ASN A 642 -8.85 27.28 18.84
CA ASN A 642 -8.23 26.71 20.02
C ASN A 642 -9.30 26.07 20.91
N THR A 643 -9.01 24.95 21.57
CA THR A 643 -9.96 24.35 22.55
C THR A 643 -10.19 25.26 23.75
N LYS A 644 -9.18 26.07 24.09
CA LYS A 644 -9.26 27.24 24.96
C LYS A 644 -8.23 28.27 24.48
N SER A 645 -8.60 29.54 24.42
CA SER A 645 -7.66 30.59 23.99
C SER A 645 -6.72 31.00 25.12
N VAL A 646 -7.25 31.30 26.31
CA VAL A 646 -6.45 31.80 27.43
C VAL A 646 -6.89 31.17 28.74
N HIS A 647 -5.91 30.75 29.54
CA HIS A 647 -6.15 30.10 30.82
C HIS A 647 -5.29 30.71 31.94
N PHE A 648 -5.95 31.39 32.86
CA PHE A 648 -5.36 31.87 34.11
C PHE A 648 -5.67 30.93 35.27
N ILE A 649 -4.69 30.77 36.16
CA ILE A 649 -4.87 30.16 37.48
C ILE A 649 -4.60 31.22 38.57
N PRO A 650 -4.97 30.99 39.84
CA PRO A 650 -4.98 32.03 40.84
C PRO A 650 -3.60 32.64 41.07
N TYR A 651 -3.57 33.97 41.01
CA TYR A 651 -2.36 34.77 41.20
C TYR A 651 -2.77 36.20 41.58
N GLN A 652 -2.09 36.76 42.59
CA GLN A 652 -2.29 38.13 43.04
C GLN A 652 -1.01 38.93 42.77
N ASN A 653 -1.08 39.88 41.85
CA ASN A 653 0.01 40.83 41.65
C ASN A 653 0.16 41.72 42.89
N THR A 654 1.38 42.16 43.18
CA THR A 654 1.70 42.99 44.34
C THR A 654 2.66 44.10 43.98
N HIS A 655 2.58 45.22 44.71
CA HIS A 655 3.55 46.30 44.57
C HIS A 655 4.92 45.83 45.11
N PRO A 656 6.02 45.96 44.36
CA PRO A 656 7.32 45.39 44.72
C PRO A 656 7.86 45.88 46.07
N ILE A 657 7.55 47.14 46.44
CA ILE A 657 7.99 47.76 47.69
C ILE A 657 6.99 47.59 48.85
N THR A 658 5.70 47.88 48.65
CA THR A 658 4.72 47.90 49.74
C THR A 658 4.06 46.54 49.98
N GLY A 659 4.08 45.64 48.99
CA GLY A 659 3.36 44.37 49.01
C GLY A 659 1.84 44.51 48.85
N ASP A 660 1.34 45.73 48.61
CA ASP A 660 -0.10 45.96 48.44
C ASP A 660 -0.59 45.25 47.17
N PRO A 661 -1.81 44.68 47.19
CA PRO A 661 -2.42 44.08 46.00
C PRO A 661 -2.47 45.06 44.82
N MET A 662 -2.10 44.57 43.64
CA MET A 662 -2.18 45.29 42.37
C MET A 662 -2.99 44.49 41.35
N LEU A 663 -3.47 45.17 40.31
CA LEU A 663 -4.07 44.52 39.16
C LEU A 663 -3.00 43.73 38.38
N ASN A 664 -3.44 42.67 37.71
CA ASN A 664 -2.62 41.92 36.77
C ASN A 664 -2.17 42.85 35.62
N LEU A 665 -0.98 42.64 35.06
CA LEU A 665 -0.49 43.43 33.92
C LEU A 665 -0.92 42.87 32.56
N SER A 666 -1.72 41.82 32.54
CA SER A 666 -2.19 41.19 31.31
C SER A 666 -3.41 41.90 30.74
N TYR A 667 -3.44 42.08 29.42
CA TYR A 667 -4.56 42.71 28.71
C TYR A 667 -4.70 42.16 27.29
N PHE A 668 -5.89 42.37 26.73
CA PHE A 668 -6.28 42.00 25.38
C PHE A 668 -6.93 43.21 24.71
N LYS A 669 -6.39 43.67 23.58
CA LYS A 669 -6.82 44.90 22.93
C LYS A 669 -7.00 44.70 21.44
N LEU A 670 -8.20 44.98 20.93
CA LEU A 670 -8.56 44.77 19.53
C LEU A 670 -8.37 43.33 19.04
N ASP A 671 -8.27 42.38 19.98
CA ASP A 671 -8.02 40.98 19.66
C ASP A 671 -9.29 40.27 19.18
N THR A 672 -9.12 39.24 18.37
CA THR A 672 -10.20 38.38 17.90
C THR A 672 -10.05 36.97 18.47
N PHE A 673 -11.10 36.49 19.14
CA PHE A 673 -11.25 35.14 19.64
C PHE A 673 -12.31 34.43 18.80
N ASP A 674 -11.90 33.49 17.96
CA ASP A 674 -12.77 32.87 16.97
C ASP A 674 -12.77 31.35 17.09
N ILE A 675 -13.96 30.75 17.12
CA ILE A 675 -14.17 29.33 16.87
C ILE A 675 -15.20 29.16 15.75
N ASN A 676 -14.80 28.48 14.68
CA ASN A 676 -15.55 28.44 13.43
C ASN A 676 -15.72 27.02 12.89
N ILE A 677 -16.29 26.90 11.68
CA ILE A 677 -16.63 25.61 11.08
C ILE A 677 -15.42 24.70 10.80
N ASP A 678 -14.20 25.26 10.78
CA ASP A 678 -12.96 24.51 10.58
C ASP A 678 -12.38 23.98 11.91
N TYR A 679 -13.14 24.04 13.00
CA TYR A 679 -12.70 23.52 14.30
C TYR A 679 -12.54 21.98 14.27
N ILE A 680 -11.33 21.52 14.56
CA ILE A 680 -10.99 20.09 14.70
C ILE A 680 -11.55 19.57 16.04
N ASP A 681 -12.48 18.61 15.98
CA ASP A 681 -13.32 18.17 17.11
C ASP A 681 -12.72 17.07 18.01
N HIS A 682 -11.40 16.91 18.00
CA HIS A 682 -10.69 15.96 18.88
C HIS A 682 -10.81 16.29 20.38
N SER A 683 -11.14 17.54 20.71
CA SER A 683 -11.44 17.98 22.08
C SER A 683 -12.61 18.95 22.09
N THR A 684 -13.37 18.98 23.18
CA THR A 684 -14.57 19.83 23.28
C THR A 684 -14.21 21.25 23.71
N PHE A 685 -14.61 22.25 22.92
CA PHE A 685 -14.52 23.65 23.30
C PHE A 685 -15.60 24.02 24.34
N TYR A 686 -15.16 24.68 25.41
CA TYR A 686 -16.06 25.21 26.46
C TYR A 686 -15.99 26.72 26.60
N LYS A 687 -14.83 27.34 26.34
CA LYS A 687 -14.63 28.76 26.57
C LYS A 687 -13.37 29.27 25.91
N HIS A 688 -13.40 30.51 25.41
CA HIS A 688 -12.17 31.18 24.96
C HIS A 688 -11.30 31.55 26.16
N THR A 689 -11.86 32.26 27.13
CA THR A 689 -11.10 32.77 28.27
C THR A 689 -11.56 32.11 29.58
N ASP A 690 -10.61 31.60 30.36
CA ASP A 690 -10.83 30.99 31.67
C ASP A 690 -10.03 31.77 32.74
N LEU A 691 -10.74 32.63 33.49
CA LEU A 691 -10.17 33.50 34.51
C LEU A 691 -10.43 32.93 35.91
N TYR A 692 -9.49 32.14 36.44
CA TYR A 692 -9.64 31.56 37.79
C TYR A 692 -8.79 32.30 38.83
N GLY A 693 -9.44 33.01 39.76
CA GLY A 693 -8.77 33.63 40.91
C GLY A 693 -7.75 34.73 40.57
N VAL A 694 -7.97 35.48 39.48
CA VAL A 694 -7.10 36.58 39.02
C VAL A 694 -7.88 37.89 38.96
N ASN A 695 -7.21 39.04 39.11
CA ASN A 695 -7.87 40.34 39.15
C ASN A 695 -7.21 41.35 38.21
N GLY A 696 -8.02 42.14 37.50
CA GLY A 696 -7.60 43.22 36.62
C GLY A 696 -7.16 42.74 35.24
N ILE A 697 -7.95 41.90 34.59
CA ILE A 697 -7.74 41.53 33.19
C ILE A 697 -8.62 42.42 32.32
N ASP A 698 -8.01 43.14 31.37
CA ASP A 698 -8.73 44.10 30.54
C ASP A 698 -8.96 43.55 29.12
N PHE A 699 -10.19 43.69 28.64
CA PHE A 699 -10.59 43.41 27.26
C PHE A 699 -11.11 44.70 26.61
N GLU A 700 -10.32 45.25 25.68
CA GLU A 700 -10.58 46.54 25.04
C GLU A 700 -10.88 46.34 23.54
N GLY A 701 -12.15 46.49 23.13
CA GLY A 701 -12.53 46.40 21.71
C GLY A 701 -12.32 45.02 21.07
N CYS A 702 -12.32 43.94 21.85
CA CYS A 702 -12.12 42.57 21.38
C CYS A 702 -13.38 41.97 20.73
N ALA A 703 -13.21 41.04 19.80
CA ALA A 703 -14.31 40.28 19.19
C ALA A 703 -14.27 38.82 19.64
N PHE A 704 -15.40 38.27 20.08
CA PHE A 704 -15.59 36.86 20.42
C PHE A 704 -16.65 36.26 19.50
N THR A 705 -16.32 35.21 18.77
CA THR A 705 -17.22 34.58 17.79
C THR A 705 -17.24 33.07 17.95
N ASN A 706 -18.45 32.49 17.94
CA ASN A 706 -18.67 31.06 17.84
C ASN A 706 -19.63 30.75 16.68
N THR A 707 -19.11 30.10 15.64
CA THR A 707 -19.84 29.64 14.46
C THR A 707 -19.60 28.16 14.14
N ALA A 708 -18.88 27.45 15.01
CA ALA A 708 -18.59 26.03 14.85
C ALA A 708 -19.86 25.18 14.96
N THR A 709 -19.90 24.08 14.21
CA THR A 709 -21.05 23.17 14.12
C THR A 709 -20.82 21.82 14.79
N SER A 710 -19.58 21.49 15.13
CA SER A 710 -19.16 20.29 15.87
C SER A 710 -18.10 20.65 16.92
N GLY A 711 -17.85 19.74 17.87
CA GLY A 711 -16.78 19.91 18.86
C GLY A 711 -16.99 21.00 19.91
N VAL A 712 -18.17 21.63 19.98
CA VAL A 712 -18.49 22.71 20.94
C VAL A 712 -19.51 22.25 21.98
N SER A 713 -19.25 22.59 23.25
CA SER A 713 -20.17 22.32 24.36
C SER A 713 -21.46 23.15 24.25
N ASP A 714 -22.59 22.57 24.63
CA ASP A 714 -23.87 23.28 24.78
C ASP A 714 -23.82 24.41 25.83
N TYR A 715 -22.82 24.41 26.72
CA TYR A 715 -22.62 25.38 27.78
C TYR A 715 -21.41 26.30 27.53
N ASN A 716 -21.11 26.57 26.27
CA ASN A 716 -19.92 27.33 25.87
C ASN A 716 -19.97 28.82 26.29
N MET A 717 -18.79 29.43 26.45
CA MET A 717 -18.67 30.83 26.85
C MET A 717 -17.60 31.62 26.08
N GLY A 718 -17.77 32.93 25.97
CA GLY A 718 -16.68 33.82 25.54
C GLY A 718 -15.67 33.97 26.68
N ILE A 719 -16.13 34.57 27.78
CA ILE A 719 -15.36 34.77 29.01
C ILE A 719 -16.02 34.02 30.15
N ALA A 720 -15.28 33.13 30.82
CA ALA A 720 -15.68 32.51 32.07
C ALA A 720 -14.74 32.95 33.19
N ALA A 721 -15.30 33.57 34.23
CA ALA A 721 -14.56 34.06 35.39
C ALA A 721 -15.03 33.36 36.67
N TYR A 722 -14.11 32.70 37.36
CA TYR A 722 -14.35 32.00 38.63
C TYR A 722 -13.61 32.73 39.74
N GLY A 723 -14.30 33.65 40.41
CA GLY A 723 -13.70 34.61 41.33
C GLY A 723 -12.63 35.45 40.62
N GLY A 724 -12.89 35.84 39.38
CA GLY A 724 -11.99 36.66 38.57
C GLY A 724 -12.51 38.08 38.41
N GLY A 725 -11.63 39.07 38.46
CA GLY A 725 -11.94 40.48 38.19
C GLY A 725 -11.41 40.94 36.84
N PHE A 726 -12.25 41.59 36.06
CA PHE A 726 -11.96 41.97 34.67
C PHE A 726 -12.80 43.15 34.22
N GLU A 727 -12.39 43.80 33.13
CA GLU A 727 -13.19 44.82 32.46
C GLU A 727 -13.37 44.48 30.97
N VAL A 728 -14.55 44.79 30.44
CA VAL A 728 -14.88 44.72 29.02
C VAL A 728 -15.32 46.11 28.60
N VAL A 729 -14.49 46.80 27.83
CA VAL A 729 -14.68 48.21 27.50
C VAL A 729 -14.37 48.51 26.03
N ASN A 730 -14.61 49.75 25.60
CA ASN A 730 -14.24 50.22 24.27
C ASN A 730 -12.71 50.25 24.11
N GLY A 731 -12.23 49.73 22.98
CA GLY A 731 -10.90 50.00 22.46
C GLY A 731 -10.91 51.19 21.51
N CYS A 732 -9.72 51.52 20.99
CA CYS A 732 -9.55 52.54 19.97
C CYS A 732 -8.64 52.02 18.86
N THR A 733 -9.08 52.10 17.61
CA THR A 733 -8.30 51.69 16.42
C THR A 733 -7.35 52.79 15.92
N ASP A 734 -7.35 53.96 16.56
CA ASP A 734 -6.50 55.10 16.24
C ASP A 734 -5.65 55.47 17.47
N ILE A 735 -4.52 56.14 17.25
CA ILE A 735 -3.55 56.53 18.29
C ILE A 735 -3.89 57.88 18.95
N ILE A 736 -5.06 58.46 18.64
CA ILE A 736 -5.48 59.80 19.10
C ILE A 736 -6.27 59.69 20.41
N GLU A 737 -5.87 60.49 21.41
CA GLU A 737 -6.55 60.59 22.71
C GLU A 737 -7.22 61.97 22.93
N PRO A 738 -8.50 62.05 23.34
CA PRO A 738 -9.44 60.94 23.51
C PRO A 738 -9.85 60.30 22.17
N CYS A 739 -10.20 59.02 22.19
CA CYS A 739 -10.54 58.24 20.99
C CYS A 739 -11.62 58.92 20.12
N PRO A 740 -11.38 59.16 18.82
CA PRO A 740 -12.37 59.73 17.91
C PRO A 740 -13.60 58.81 17.76
N PRO A 741 -14.83 59.36 17.66
CA PRO A 741 -16.06 58.55 17.60
C PRO A 741 -16.09 57.47 16.50
N GLN A 742 -15.47 57.74 15.35
CA GLN A 742 -15.39 56.78 14.24
C GLN A 742 -14.35 55.67 14.44
N SER A 743 -13.45 55.82 15.43
CA SER A 743 -12.36 54.91 15.74
C SER A 743 -12.62 54.09 17.01
N ILE A 744 -13.78 54.27 17.65
CA ILE A 744 -14.21 53.47 18.80
C ILE A 744 -14.46 52.05 18.32
N ALA A 745 -13.74 51.09 18.90
CA ALA A 745 -13.98 49.66 18.73
C ALA A 745 -14.70 49.12 19.96
N ARG A 746 -15.92 48.60 19.78
CA ARG A 746 -16.68 47.96 20.85
C ARG A 746 -16.28 46.51 20.98
N CYS A 747 -16.31 45.98 22.20
CA CYS A 747 -16.24 44.53 22.37
C CYS A 747 -17.49 43.89 21.77
N THR A 748 -17.33 42.77 21.04
CA THR A 748 -18.45 42.02 20.45
C THR A 748 -18.45 40.57 20.91
N PHE A 749 -19.63 40.02 21.12
CA PHE A 749 -19.82 38.61 21.46
C PHE A 749 -20.91 38.01 20.58
N ASN A 750 -20.62 36.91 19.89
CA ASN A 750 -21.57 36.29 18.96
C ASN A 750 -21.63 34.77 19.08
N GLY A 751 -22.84 34.21 19.21
CA GLY A 751 -23.09 32.78 19.08
C GLY A 751 -22.81 31.91 20.32
N PHE A 752 -22.71 32.50 21.52
CA PHE A 752 -22.41 31.75 22.75
C PHE A 752 -23.65 31.34 23.54
N TYR A 753 -23.53 30.27 24.34
CA TYR A 753 -24.52 29.95 25.38
C TYR A 753 -24.50 31.03 26.47
N ARG A 754 -23.33 31.39 26.98
CA ARG A 754 -23.13 32.58 27.83
C ARG A 754 -21.97 33.40 27.29
N SER A 755 -22.18 34.62 26.82
CA SER A 755 -21.06 35.43 26.33
C SER A 755 -20.06 35.71 27.45
N ILE A 756 -20.56 36.15 28.61
CA ILE A 756 -19.80 36.38 29.83
C ILE A 756 -20.48 35.61 30.97
N GLY A 757 -19.73 34.75 31.65
CA GLY A 757 -20.17 34.04 32.86
C GLY A 757 -19.25 34.33 34.03
N ALA A 758 -19.76 34.99 35.07
CA ALA A 758 -19.03 35.31 36.28
C ALA A 758 -19.60 34.53 37.47
N TYR A 759 -18.73 33.81 38.18
CA TYR A 759 -19.08 32.90 39.25
C TYR A 759 -18.29 33.21 40.51
N TYR A 760 -18.95 33.17 41.66
CA TYR A 760 -18.29 33.17 42.96
C TYR A 760 -17.28 32.04 43.07
N SER A 761 -16.13 32.33 43.69
CA SER A 761 -15.17 31.31 44.08
C SER A 761 -14.64 31.60 45.48
N LEU A 762 -14.64 30.58 46.33
CA LEU A 762 -14.24 30.72 47.73
C LEU A 762 -12.80 31.24 47.81
N GLY A 763 -12.62 32.40 48.45
CA GLY A 763 -11.32 33.05 48.63
C GLY A 763 -11.00 34.16 47.62
N TYR A 764 -11.82 34.35 46.59
CA TYR A 764 -11.63 35.39 45.57
C TYR A 764 -12.93 36.18 45.36
N ILE A 765 -12.96 37.42 45.82
CA ILE A 765 -14.15 38.31 45.85
C ILE A 765 -14.00 39.51 44.91
N TYR A 766 -13.41 39.29 43.74
CA TYR A 766 -13.24 40.34 42.73
C TYR A 766 -14.55 40.59 41.97
N THR A 767 -14.68 41.79 41.42
CA THR A 767 -15.83 42.22 40.61
C THR A 767 -15.41 42.52 39.17
N PHE A 768 -16.37 42.78 38.29
CA PHE A 768 -16.14 43.10 36.90
C PHE A 768 -17.01 44.26 36.39
N ARG A 769 -16.57 44.85 35.28
CA ARG A 769 -17.30 45.90 34.56
C ARG A 769 -17.47 45.53 33.09
N VAL A 770 -18.65 45.78 32.55
CA VAL A 770 -18.94 45.70 31.12
C VAL A 770 -19.54 47.04 30.69
N ASP A 771 -18.90 47.70 29.74
CA ASP A 771 -19.29 49.02 29.23
C ASP A 771 -19.27 49.00 27.70
N SER A 772 -20.35 49.46 27.08
CA SER A 772 -20.42 49.71 25.63
C SER A 772 -20.21 48.47 24.75
N ALA A 773 -20.47 47.28 25.25
CA ALA A 773 -20.33 46.03 24.51
C ALA A 773 -21.56 45.68 23.65
N LEU A 774 -21.35 44.88 22.61
CA LEU A 774 -22.38 44.37 21.71
C LEU A 774 -22.50 42.84 21.83
N PHE A 775 -23.68 42.36 22.18
CA PHE A 775 -24.00 40.94 22.30
C PHE A 775 -24.98 40.55 21.21
N GLN A 776 -24.61 39.63 20.33
CA GLN A 776 -25.43 39.19 19.19
C GLN A 776 -25.66 37.70 19.20
N ASN A 777 -26.92 37.28 19.02
CA ASN A 777 -27.27 35.87 18.87
C ASN A 777 -26.69 34.97 19.99
N ASN A 778 -26.65 35.50 21.22
CA ASN A 778 -26.22 34.74 22.40
C ASN A 778 -27.46 34.32 23.19
N SER A 779 -27.40 33.13 23.78
CA SER A 779 -28.49 32.64 24.64
C SER A 779 -28.58 33.41 25.96
N THR A 780 -27.44 33.73 26.56
CA THR A 780 -27.31 34.68 27.67
C THR A 780 -26.15 35.63 27.39
N GLY A 781 -26.39 36.94 27.44
CA GLY A 781 -25.32 37.93 27.28
C GLY A 781 -24.37 37.90 28.48
N VAL A 782 -24.85 38.32 29.65
CA VAL A 782 -24.08 38.32 30.90
C VAL A 782 -24.79 37.48 31.96
N TYR A 783 -24.09 36.48 32.49
CA TYR A 783 -24.54 35.64 33.60
C TYR A 783 -23.70 35.89 34.84
N ILE A 784 -24.34 36.13 35.97
CA ILE A 784 -23.73 36.35 37.28
C ILE A 784 -24.28 35.33 38.27
N SER A 785 -23.39 34.67 39.03
CA SER A 785 -23.76 33.86 40.19
C SER A 785 -22.84 34.15 41.37
N GLY A 786 -23.36 34.84 42.40
CA GLY A 786 -22.62 35.09 43.63
C GLY A 786 -21.52 36.15 43.55
N VAL A 787 -21.52 36.99 42.50
CA VAL A 787 -20.50 38.04 42.30
C VAL A 787 -21.11 39.41 42.57
N ASP A 788 -20.57 40.09 43.58
CA ASP A 788 -21.09 41.37 44.04
C ASP A 788 -20.46 42.55 43.28
N TYR A 789 -21.16 43.68 43.28
CA TYR A 789 -20.70 44.98 42.75
C TYR A 789 -20.38 45.00 41.25
N ALA A 790 -20.96 44.10 40.46
CA ALA A 790 -20.79 44.08 39.01
C ALA A 790 -21.46 45.31 38.37
N VAL A 791 -20.84 45.88 37.33
CA VAL A 791 -21.37 47.04 36.60
C VAL A 791 -21.56 46.68 35.13
N ILE A 792 -22.78 46.79 34.62
CA ILE A 792 -23.13 46.48 33.22
C ILE A 792 -23.88 47.67 32.62
N VAL A 793 -23.22 48.46 31.77
CA VAL A 793 -23.75 49.74 31.29
C VAL A 793 -23.54 49.97 29.80
N ASP A 794 -24.42 50.75 29.18
CA ASP A 794 -24.32 51.20 27.78
C ASP A 794 -24.19 50.08 26.73
N CYS A 795 -24.59 48.84 27.07
CA CYS A 795 -24.47 47.69 26.18
C CYS A 795 -25.71 47.49 25.29
N ASN A 796 -25.53 46.85 24.14
CA ASN A 796 -26.62 46.40 23.27
C ASN A 796 -26.70 44.87 23.24
N PHE A 797 -27.87 44.33 23.58
CA PHE A 797 -28.15 42.90 23.60
C PHE A 797 -29.18 42.55 22.53
N GLU A 798 -28.74 41.84 21.49
CA GLU A 798 -29.59 41.09 20.57
C GLU A 798 -29.63 39.63 21.03
N ILE A 799 -30.71 39.27 21.72
CA ILE A 799 -30.84 37.99 22.43
C ILE A 799 -31.21 36.88 21.43
N GLY A 800 -30.34 35.89 21.33
CA GLY A 800 -30.50 34.68 20.49
C GLY A 800 -31.31 33.59 21.17
N TYR A 801 -31.75 32.59 20.40
CA TYR A 801 -32.51 31.47 20.94
C TYR A 801 -31.65 30.40 21.58
N ASN A 802 -32.16 29.83 22.67
CA ASN A 802 -31.58 28.67 23.32
C ASN A 802 -32.58 27.51 23.44
N PRO A 803 -32.40 26.40 22.71
CA PRO A 803 -33.21 25.20 22.94
C PRO A 803 -32.91 24.54 24.30
N GLY A 804 -31.70 24.70 24.84
CA GLY A 804 -31.25 24.10 26.10
C GLY A 804 -31.88 24.70 27.36
N ASP A 805 -32.37 25.95 27.28
CA ASP A 805 -33.08 26.66 28.35
C ASP A 805 -34.60 26.62 28.19
N LEU A 806 -35.12 25.93 27.15
CA LEU A 806 -36.55 25.79 26.91
C LEU A 806 -37.25 25.14 28.12
N GLY A 807 -38.04 25.92 28.86
CA GLY A 807 -38.77 25.47 30.04
C GLY A 807 -37.93 25.38 31.32
N LYS A 808 -36.64 25.74 31.29
CA LYS A 808 -35.82 25.91 32.49
C LYS A 808 -36.03 27.32 33.05
N CYS A 809 -36.08 27.43 34.38
CA CYS A 809 -36.21 28.70 35.11
C CYS A 809 -37.44 29.57 34.78
N GLY A 810 -38.57 28.93 34.47
CA GLY A 810 -39.88 29.47 34.86
C GLY A 810 -40.47 30.64 34.08
N GLU A 811 -40.00 30.97 32.86
CA GLU A 811 -40.84 31.53 31.75
C GLU A 811 -40.05 32.01 30.51
N SER A 812 -38.72 32.23 30.57
CA SER A 812 -37.94 32.78 29.44
C SER A 812 -37.00 31.76 28.79
N ASN A 813 -36.87 31.82 27.46
CA ASN A 813 -36.02 30.99 26.61
C ASN A 813 -34.56 31.45 26.55
N ALA A 814 -34.26 32.70 26.91
CA ALA A 814 -32.95 33.33 26.78
C ALA A 814 -32.94 34.67 27.54
N TYR A 815 -31.75 35.15 27.93
CA TYR A 815 -31.58 36.34 28.77
C TYR A 815 -30.59 37.34 28.16
N GLY A 816 -30.83 38.64 28.27
CA GLY A 816 -29.77 39.63 28.05
C GLY A 816 -28.77 39.58 29.20
N ILE A 817 -29.28 39.82 30.42
CA ILE A 817 -28.54 39.77 31.68
C ILE A 817 -29.29 38.87 32.66
N ASP A 818 -28.58 37.95 33.32
CA ASP A 818 -29.11 37.05 34.32
C ASP A 818 -28.26 37.08 35.59
N ILE A 819 -28.84 37.57 36.68
CA ILE A 819 -28.15 37.81 37.95
C ILE A 819 -28.74 36.93 39.04
N HIS A 820 -27.88 36.14 39.67
CA HIS A 820 -28.21 35.19 40.73
C HIS A 820 -27.32 35.41 41.96
N GLU A 821 -27.91 35.46 43.16
CA GLU A 821 -27.19 35.48 44.45
C GLU A 821 -26.15 36.62 44.59
N ALA A 822 -26.40 37.80 44.02
CA ALA A 822 -25.44 38.93 44.03
C ALA A 822 -26.02 40.19 44.68
N MET A 823 -25.16 41.08 45.20
CA MET A 823 -25.55 42.39 45.73
C MET A 823 -24.74 43.56 45.16
N GLY A 824 -25.28 44.77 45.29
CA GLY A 824 -24.56 46.02 44.97
C GLY A 824 -24.23 46.24 43.49
N PHE A 825 -24.84 45.50 42.57
CA PHE A 825 -24.62 45.63 41.13
C PHE A 825 -25.33 46.86 40.53
N ALA A 826 -24.83 47.33 39.38
CA ALA A 826 -25.41 48.42 38.59
C ALA A 826 -25.71 47.95 37.16
N VAL A 827 -26.93 48.23 36.69
CA VAL A 827 -27.39 47.94 35.32
C VAL A 827 -28.07 49.18 34.76
N GLU A 828 -27.40 49.90 33.86
CA GLU A 828 -27.83 51.23 33.39
C GLU A 828 -27.68 51.39 31.87
N ASP A 829 -28.59 52.12 31.22
CA ASP A 829 -28.52 52.52 29.80
C ASP A 829 -28.25 51.38 28.77
N ASN A 830 -28.68 50.16 29.09
CA ASN A 830 -28.59 49.01 28.18
C ASN A 830 -29.81 48.91 27.24
N GLU A 831 -29.59 48.52 25.99
CA GLU A 831 -30.64 48.22 25.00
C GLU A 831 -30.83 46.71 24.83
N PHE A 832 -32.09 46.25 24.80
CA PHE A 832 -32.42 44.83 24.65
C PHE A 832 -33.38 44.62 23.49
N THR A 833 -33.00 43.77 22.56
CA THR A 833 -33.82 43.33 21.44
C THR A 833 -33.72 41.81 21.28
N LYS A 834 -34.70 41.23 20.59
CA LYS A 834 -34.64 39.83 20.17
C LYS A 834 -33.89 39.76 18.84
N SER A 835 -32.95 38.82 18.69
CA SER A 835 -32.23 38.61 17.44
C SER A 835 -33.16 38.29 16.27
N THR A 836 -32.76 38.73 15.07
CA THR A 836 -33.55 38.57 13.85
C THR A 836 -33.55 37.12 13.40
N GLY A 837 -34.73 36.56 13.11
CA GLY A 837 -34.88 35.18 12.65
C GLY A 837 -35.16 34.15 13.75
N GLU A 838 -35.07 34.56 15.03
CA GLU A 838 -35.25 33.64 16.16
C GLU A 838 -36.70 33.14 16.32
N PRO A 839 -36.91 31.89 16.79
CA PRO A 839 -38.23 31.30 17.04
C PRO A 839 -39.13 32.12 17.98
N SER A 840 -40.44 31.95 17.86
CA SER A 840 -41.39 32.52 18.83
C SER A 840 -41.12 31.96 20.23
N GLY A 841 -41.07 32.84 21.23
CA GLY A 841 -40.69 32.50 22.60
C GLY A 841 -40.59 33.75 23.47
N TYR A 842 -40.30 33.57 24.76
CA TYR A 842 -40.09 34.64 25.72
C TYR A 842 -38.59 34.94 25.86
N TYR A 843 -38.19 36.17 25.55
CA TYR A 843 -36.81 36.63 25.66
C TYR A 843 -36.78 37.76 26.70
N ALA A 844 -36.09 37.56 27.81
CA ALA A 844 -36.05 38.51 28.90
C ALA A 844 -34.79 39.38 28.80
N GLY A 845 -34.95 40.70 28.84
CA GLY A 845 -33.80 41.61 28.89
C GLY A 845 -32.96 41.36 30.14
N ILE A 846 -33.59 41.38 31.32
CA ILE A 846 -32.91 41.23 32.61
C ILE A 846 -33.71 40.29 33.51
N ARG A 847 -33.02 39.34 34.17
CA ARG A 847 -33.52 38.58 35.30
C ARG A 847 -32.64 38.82 36.52
N VAL A 848 -33.26 39.04 37.67
CA VAL A 848 -32.60 39.14 38.98
C VAL A 848 -33.32 38.18 39.92
N PHE A 849 -32.59 37.26 40.56
CA PHE A 849 -33.16 36.21 41.41
C PHE A 849 -32.25 35.91 42.60
N ASP A 850 -32.84 35.73 43.78
CA ASP A 850 -32.14 35.47 45.06
C ASP A 850 -31.03 36.50 45.39
N CYS A 851 -31.23 37.76 44.99
CA CYS A 851 -30.34 38.88 45.28
C CYS A 851 -30.88 39.71 46.45
N PRO A 852 -30.48 39.45 47.71
CA PRO A 852 -30.96 40.20 48.86
C PRO A 852 -30.43 41.64 48.84
N SER A 853 -31.28 42.59 49.22
CA SER A 853 -30.86 43.95 49.53
C SER A 853 -30.43 44.08 51.00
N ASP A 854 -29.72 45.16 51.38
CA ASP A 854 -29.39 45.48 52.78
C ASP A 854 -30.64 45.61 53.71
N HIS A 855 -31.84 45.58 53.13
CA HIS A 855 -33.12 45.65 53.82
C HIS A 855 -33.88 44.31 53.87
N ASP A 856 -33.39 43.26 53.23
CA ASP A 856 -33.92 41.88 53.27
C ASP A 856 -33.16 41.02 54.30
#